data_AF-A0A1H6C843-F1
#
_entry.id   AF-A0A1H6C843-F1
#
_cell.length_a   1.000
_cell.length_b   1.000
_cell.length_c   1.000
_cell.angle_alpha   90.00
_cell.angle_beta   90.00
_cell.angle_gamma   90.00
#
_symmetry.space_group_name_H-M   'P 1'
#
loop_
_entity.id
_entity.type
_entity.pdbx_description
1 polymer ?
#
loop_
_entity_poly.entity_id
_entity_poly.type
_entity_poly.pdbx_seq_one_letter_code
_entity_poly.pdbx_strand_id
1 'polypeptide(L)'
;MTTWRDCLVAGNVHSAGAQEDYTAAARYLRRREPALYTAIRLVGWDEYQPHAVAGYAFASFTDDLCDYGSPPERALRLDAWRREVTGALESGTAPHPLLRAYVGSVREREMPHRWVHAYLDGAGVDLDFQGFADEADHQAYIDRLSWPFAMITADLVHRGGGSEHYARCCRLLADLWQRTDFLVDLHQDLRGGRLYLPEDALAHHGVTRGDLESRSSSGRVRALVHATADTGLALARRAFCVLEEMPGPMRPLVRFMIHLARLRLERVRSIGAGITRRPVGDRPVACLRLLSAARSETRRARARRARPDGEEEDGSGSCPAGPPPSGPATAKSDAMAGTRAAAPVGTSPDPARDPAHDPARGPSAATEALRRALAEETAARWPTHAEGMDAIHHYALIPSGKLLRPLLLCHSALALGAELDQVLPAAVGFECAHVGSLVHDDILDEDAVRRGRPAVHTAYGPGKALLAGNALLFTWFRGLAECAERGVDRRRITDALSVQARAGVEICRGMVDELAMAGDLGCGTDAYLDMARRKTAVLLAAACRVGAILADAPPDVQDRLSAYGEALGIAFQIRDDLIPYLAPGDGDGKPAASDVRNGRPTYPVLLALESADGATRSAIRQALTDRTDPAAARLRMGELLSAAGALAAARTAAEGYGTRARQALHGLPESPHLSALRLLTRPLPAARRAGPGAPATSWEPGAGRAPAPRHGDGAPEPRQGAGRAPEYPH
;
A
#
# COMPACT_ATOMS: atom_id res chain seq x y z
N MET A 1 -1.43 24.96 20.29
CA MET A 1 -0.44 25.14 19.20
C MET A 1 0.52 26.19 19.71
N THR A 2 1.81 26.05 19.44
CA THR A 2 2.84 27.07 19.72
C THR A 2 2.39 28.41 19.14
N THR A 3 2.65 29.51 19.85
CA THR A 3 2.22 30.84 19.41
C THR A 3 2.97 31.24 18.13
N TRP A 4 2.50 32.28 17.44
CA TRP A 4 3.26 32.80 16.29
C TRP A 4 4.62 33.35 16.73
N ARG A 5 4.69 33.97 17.92
CA ARG A 5 5.94 34.50 18.49
C ARG A 5 6.94 33.38 18.80
N ASP A 6 6.48 32.26 19.33
CA ASP A 6 7.34 31.10 19.61
C ASP A 6 7.95 30.54 18.32
N CYS A 7 7.16 30.47 17.24
CA CYS A 7 7.65 30.04 15.93
C CYS A 7 8.64 31.04 15.31
N LEU A 8 8.40 32.36 15.46
CA LEU A 8 9.38 33.38 15.04
C LEU A 8 10.72 33.20 15.76
N VAL A 9 10.69 33.00 17.09
CA VAL A 9 11.90 32.74 17.89
C VAL A 9 12.56 31.43 17.50
N ALA A 10 11.79 30.36 17.23
CA ALA A 10 12.33 29.08 16.77
C ALA A 10 12.98 29.14 15.37
N GLY A 11 12.48 30.02 14.48
CA GLY A 11 13.04 30.28 13.15
C GLY A 11 14.06 31.42 13.10
N ASN A 12 14.80 31.67 14.20
CA ASN A 12 15.85 32.69 14.32
C ASN A 12 15.40 34.16 14.06
N VAL A 13 14.08 34.44 14.02
CA VAL A 13 13.54 35.78 13.75
C VAL A 13 13.48 36.60 15.04
N HIS A 14 14.62 37.14 15.47
CA HIS A 14 14.76 37.77 16.78
C HIS A 14 14.53 39.30 16.82
N SER A 15 14.83 40.05 15.76
CA SER A 15 14.70 41.52 15.79
C SER A 15 13.24 41.98 15.62
N ALA A 16 12.87 43.09 16.26
CA ALA A 16 11.49 43.58 16.25
C ALA A 16 10.96 43.85 14.83
N GLY A 17 11.74 44.54 13.99
CA GLY A 17 11.37 44.80 12.58
C GLY A 17 11.20 43.52 11.75
N ALA A 18 12.06 42.52 11.93
CA ALA A 18 11.88 41.23 11.26
C ALA A 18 10.64 40.48 11.76
N GLN A 19 10.37 40.51 13.08
CA GLN A 19 9.14 39.95 13.63
C GLN A 19 7.88 40.66 13.08
N GLU A 20 7.93 41.97 12.84
CA GLU A 20 6.85 42.72 12.21
C GLU A 20 6.65 42.35 10.73
N ASP A 21 7.74 42.24 9.95
CA ASP A 21 7.72 41.86 8.53
C ASP A 21 7.18 40.43 8.32
N TYR A 22 7.71 39.43 9.03
CA TYR A 22 7.20 38.06 8.98
C TYR A 22 5.74 37.98 9.48
N THR A 23 5.34 38.83 10.43
CA THR A 23 3.94 38.92 10.86
C THR A 23 3.06 39.65 9.84
N ALA A 24 3.61 40.53 9.01
CA ALA A 24 2.92 41.08 7.83
C ALA A 24 2.70 39.99 6.77
N ALA A 25 3.70 39.13 6.52
CA ALA A 25 3.56 37.95 5.67
C ALA A 25 2.49 36.98 6.19
N ALA A 26 2.48 36.66 7.49
CA ALA A 26 1.41 35.88 8.11
C ALA A 26 0.03 36.56 7.98
N ARG A 27 -0.07 37.88 8.13
CA ARG A 27 -1.32 38.65 7.95
C ARG A 27 -1.79 38.71 6.50
N TYR A 28 -0.88 38.65 5.52
CA TYR A 28 -1.20 38.60 4.09
C TYR A 28 -1.61 37.19 3.67
N LEU A 29 -0.76 36.18 3.90
CA LEU A 29 -1.04 34.79 3.52
C LEU A 29 -2.31 34.25 4.18
N ARG A 30 -2.59 34.58 5.46
CA ARG A 30 -3.85 34.20 6.12
C ARG A 30 -5.10 34.84 5.51
N ARG A 31 -4.97 35.94 4.74
CA ARG A 31 -6.09 36.61 4.06
C ARG A 31 -6.29 36.11 2.64
N ARG A 32 -5.22 35.90 1.86
CA ARG A 32 -5.28 35.34 0.51
C ARG A 32 -5.57 33.83 0.56
N GLU A 33 -4.74 33.11 1.33
CA GLU A 33 -4.67 31.65 1.38
C GLU A 33 -4.90 31.10 2.81
N PRO A 34 -6.13 31.27 3.37
CA PRO A 34 -6.42 30.84 4.74
C PRO A 34 -6.26 29.33 4.95
N ALA A 35 -6.47 28.51 3.91
CA ALA A 35 -6.31 27.06 3.97
C ALA A 35 -4.84 26.66 4.09
N LEU A 36 -3.98 27.17 3.21
CA LEU A 36 -2.53 26.92 3.20
C LEU A 36 -1.86 27.42 4.49
N TYR A 37 -2.17 28.66 4.90
CA TYR A 37 -1.70 29.20 6.18
C TYR A 37 -2.10 28.30 7.35
N THR A 38 -3.35 27.81 7.36
CA THR A 38 -3.84 26.90 8.40
C THR A 38 -3.13 25.55 8.38
N ALA A 39 -2.84 24.99 7.20
CA ALA A 39 -2.07 23.74 7.07
C ALA A 39 -0.64 23.89 7.60
N ILE A 40 0.08 24.96 7.21
CA ILE A 40 1.43 25.28 7.71
C ILE A 40 1.41 25.41 9.24
N ARG A 41 0.44 26.14 9.81
CA ARG A 41 0.32 26.32 11.27
C ARG A 41 -0.06 25.04 12.03
N LEU A 42 -0.76 24.09 11.39
CA LEU A 42 -1.24 22.85 12.02
C LEU A 42 -0.27 21.67 11.94
N VAL A 43 0.48 21.56 10.85
CA VAL A 43 1.31 20.38 10.50
C VAL A 43 2.77 20.76 10.27
N GLY A 44 3.06 21.97 9.81
CA GLY A 44 4.43 22.47 9.66
C GLY A 44 5.18 22.49 11.00
N TRP A 45 6.50 22.42 10.94
CA TRP A 45 7.34 22.38 12.14
C TRP A 45 7.82 23.78 12.54
N ASP A 46 7.90 24.05 13.86
CA ASP A 46 7.85 25.43 14.38
C ASP A 46 8.98 26.35 13.90
N GLU A 47 10.21 25.85 13.79
CA GLU A 47 11.36 26.58 13.24
C GLU A 47 11.25 26.88 11.72
N TYR A 48 10.40 26.15 10.99
CA TYR A 48 10.17 26.34 9.54
C TYR A 48 8.94 27.19 9.22
N GLN A 49 7.98 27.31 10.14
CA GLN A 49 6.72 28.02 9.87
C GLN A 49 6.92 29.49 9.47
N PRO A 50 7.87 30.28 10.03
CA PRO A 50 8.14 31.64 9.56
C PRO A 50 8.56 31.66 8.08
N HIS A 51 9.54 30.84 7.70
CA HIS A 51 10.11 30.82 6.36
C HIS A 51 9.14 30.28 5.31
N ALA A 52 8.38 29.23 5.63
CA ALA A 52 7.33 28.71 4.76
C ALA A 52 6.24 29.77 4.52
N VAL A 53 5.79 30.48 5.57
CA VAL A 53 4.82 31.58 5.43
C VAL A 53 5.38 32.74 4.61
N ALA A 54 6.66 33.10 4.79
CA ALA A 54 7.31 34.14 3.99
C ALA A 54 7.43 33.76 2.51
N GLY A 55 7.85 32.53 2.20
CA GLY A 55 7.97 32.01 0.83
C GLY A 55 6.63 31.95 0.10
N TYR A 56 5.61 31.36 0.72
CA TYR A 56 4.27 31.35 0.12
C TYR A 56 3.65 32.74 0.01
N ALA A 57 3.92 33.67 0.96
CA ALA A 57 3.48 35.06 0.84
C ALA A 57 4.17 35.81 -0.32
N PHE A 58 5.46 35.57 -0.54
CA PHE A 58 6.22 36.12 -1.66
C PHE A 58 5.72 35.60 -3.01
N ALA A 59 5.50 34.28 -3.12
CA ALA A 59 4.98 33.66 -4.33
C ALA A 59 3.56 34.17 -4.64
N SER A 60 2.66 34.16 -3.64
CA SER A 60 1.31 34.73 -3.75
C SER A 60 1.28 36.21 -4.16
N PHE A 61 2.24 37.01 -3.71
CA PHE A 61 2.30 38.44 -4.09
C PHE A 61 2.85 38.63 -5.51
N THR A 62 3.75 37.77 -5.96
CA THR A 62 4.25 37.73 -7.34
C THR A 62 3.12 37.34 -8.31
N ASP A 63 2.29 36.39 -7.88
CA ASP A 63 1.06 35.93 -8.56
C ASP A 63 -0.01 37.04 -8.63
N ASP A 64 -0.32 37.74 -7.52
CA ASP A 64 -1.17 38.95 -7.51
C ASP A 64 -0.68 40.02 -8.51
N LEU A 65 0.64 40.18 -8.69
CA LEU A 65 1.21 41.14 -9.64
C LEU A 65 1.06 40.71 -11.11
N CYS A 66 0.75 39.44 -11.39
CA CYS A 66 0.51 38.92 -12.73
C CYS A 66 -0.98 38.90 -13.10
N ASP A 67 -1.90 38.92 -12.13
CA ASP A 67 -3.34 38.68 -12.35
C ASP A 67 -4.16 39.89 -12.86
N TYR A 68 -3.81 41.12 -12.46
CA TYR A 68 -4.66 42.30 -12.67
C TYR A 68 -4.25 43.19 -13.86
N GLY A 69 -5.20 43.74 -14.62
CA GLY A 69 -4.95 44.67 -15.73
C GLY A 69 -4.61 43.97 -17.06
N SER A 70 -4.08 44.72 -18.02
CA SER A 70 -3.73 44.24 -19.36
C SER A 70 -2.34 43.56 -19.42
N PRO A 71 -2.04 42.73 -20.44
CA PRO A 71 -0.75 42.04 -20.55
C PRO A 71 0.49 42.97 -20.48
N PRO A 72 0.52 44.15 -21.14
CA PRO A 72 1.65 45.07 -21.01
C PRO A 72 1.81 45.64 -19.59
N GLU A 73 0.72 45.92 -18.87
CA GLU A 73 0.77 46.40 -17.49
C GLU A 73 1.27 45.32 -16.53
N ARG A 74 0.85 44.05 -16.73
CA ARG A 74 1.35 42.89 -15.97
C ARG A 74 2.85 42.71 -16.17
N ALA A 75 3.31 42.73 -17.43
CA ALA A 75 4.72 42.62 -17.77
C ALA A 75 5.55 43.73 -17.12
N LEU A 76 5.12 45.00 -17.23
CA LEU A 76 5.80 46.14 -16.60
C LEU A 76 5.89 46.03 -15.07
N ARG A 77 4.85 45.51 -14.40
CA ARG A 77 4.88 45.24 -12.95
C ARG A 77 5.80 44.07 -12.59
N LEU A 78 5.75 42.97 -13.33
CA LEU A 78 6.62 41.81 -13.10
C LEU A 78 8.09 42.17 -13.31
N ASP A 79 8.41 42.98 -14.32
CA ASP A 79 9.75 43.53 -14.57
C ASP A 79 10.23 44.45 -13.43
N ALA A 80 9.36 45.33 -12.93
CA ALA A 80 9.67 46.19 -11.79
C ALA A 80 9.92 45.36 -10.52
N TRP A 81 9.09 44.35 -10.28
CA TRP A 81 9.23 43.42 -9.17
C TRP A 81 10.50 42.56 -9.28
N ARG A 82 10.82 42.03 -10.46
CA ARG A 82 12.05 41.26 -10.71
C ARG A 82 13.30 42.08 -10.38
N ARG A 83 13.30 43.38 -10.70
CA ARG A 83 14.37 44.32 -10.30
C ARG A 83 14.40 44.56 -8.78
N GLU A 84 13.26 44.79 -8.14
CA GLU A 84 13.18 44.97 -6.68
C GLU A 84 13.68 43.71 -5.93
N VAL A 85 13.24 42.52 -6.33
CA VAL A 85 13.65 41.25 -5.72
C VAL A 85 15.14 40.97 -5.93
N THR A 86 15.68 41.24 -7.11
CA THR A 86 17.12 41.06 -7.39
C THR A 86 17.96 41.98 -6.51
N GLY A 87 17.67 43.29 -6.50
CA GLY A 87 18.37 44.25 -5.64
C GLY A 87 18.17 43.99 -4.15
N ALA A 88 17.06 43.39 -3.74
CA ALA A 88 16.81 42.99 -2.37
C ALA A 88 17.61 41.74 -1.95
N LEU A 89 17.74 40.74 -2.83
CA LEU A 89 18.61 39.57 -2.61
C LEU A 89 20.09 39.96 -2.47
N GLU A 90 20.53 40.97 -3.22
CA GLU A 90 21.91 41.48 -3.17
C GLU A 90 22.17 42.38 -1.94
N SER A 91 21.28 43.35 -1.67
CA SER A 91 21.48 44.33 -0.58
C SER A 91 21.00 43.85 0.79
N GLY A 92 20.15 42.83 0.84
CA GLY A 92 19.42 42.45 2.05
C GLY A 92 18.30 43.43 2.46
N THR A 93 17.95 44.41 1.62
CA THR A 93 16.98 45.47 1.93
C THR A 93 15.90 45.60 0.85
N ALA A 94 14.66 45.88 1.25
CA ALA A 94 13.53 46.09 0.34
C ALA A 94 12.52 47.07 0.94
N PRO A 95 11.77 47.85 0.13
CA PRO A 95 10.68 48.68 0.62
C PRO A 95 9.48 47.82 1.05
N HIS A 96 9.18 46.71 0.37
CA HIS A 96 8.01 45.88 0.67
C HIS A 96 8.26 44.89 1.84
N PRO A 97 7.41 44.84 2.90
CA PRO A 97 7.62 43.97 4.06
C PRO A 97 7.57 42.47 3.72
N LEU A 98 6.78 42.05 2.73
CA LEU A 98 6.77 40.64 2.29
C LEU A 98 8.12 40.23 1.69
N LEU A 99 8.76 41.14 0.95
CA LEU A 99 10.06 40.89 0.35
C LEU A 99 11.16 40.87 1.41
N ARG A 100 11.13 41.75 2.42
CA ARG A 100 12.06 41.68 3.56
C ARG A 100 11.92 40.37 4.35
N ALA A 101 10.70 39.91 4.62
CA ALA A 101 10.48 38.61 5.27
C ALA A 101 11.02 37.43 4.43
N TYR A 102 10.85 37.49 3.10
CA TYR A 102 11.33 36.45 2.20
C TYR A 102 12.85 36.45 2.03
N VAL A 103 13.47 37.59 1.73
CA VAL A 103 14.93 37.75 1.65
C VAL A 103 15.58 37.40 2.99
N GLY A 104 14.97 37.76 4.11
CA GLY A 104 15.39 37.33 5.44
C GLY A 104 15.36 35.81 5.61
N SER A 105 14.38 35.13 5.01
CA SER A 105 14.31 33.65 4.98
C SER A 105 15.37 33.04 4.07
N VAL A 106 15.55 33.57 2.86
CA VAL A 106 16.58 33.14 1.90
C VAL A 106 17.97 33.24 2.53
N ARG A 107 18.26 34.34 3.24
CA ARG A 107 19.53 34.55 3.95
C ARG A 107 19.71 33.62 5.16
N GLU A 108 18.70 33.50 6.02
CA GLU A 108 18.74 32.63 7.22
C GLU A 108 18.86 31.13 6.87
N ARG A 109 18.29 30.74 5.74
CA ARG A 109 18.33 29.36 5.21
C ARG A 109 19.43 29.16 4.16
N GLU A 110 20.27 30.16 3.92
CA GLU A 110 21.39 30.11 2.95
C GLU A 110 20.93 29.56 1.58
N MET A 111 19.72 29.91 1.15
CA MET A 111 19.03 29.28 0.02
C MET A 111 19.56 29.81 -1.34
N PRO A 112 19.91 28.94 -2.31
CA PRO A 112 20.42 29.37 -3.61
C PRO A 112 19.47 30.31 -4.38
N HIS A 113 19.93 31.54 -4.67
CA HIS A 113 19.15 32.57 -5.38
C HIS A 113 18.65 32.12 -6.77
N ARG A 114 19.31 31.13 -7.40
CA ARG A 114 18.95 30.55 -8.71
C ARG A 114 17.46 30.21 -8.83
N TRP A 115 16.83 29.71 -7.76
CA TRP A 115 15.41 29.35 -7.78
C TRP A 115 14.50 30.57 -7.82
N VAL A 116 14.88 31.67 -7.16
CA VAL A 116 14.13 32.92 -7.17
C VAL A 116 14.19 33.57 -8.54
N HIS A 117 15.37 33.61 -9.17
CA HIS A 117 15.53 34.11 -10.54
C HIS A 117 14.75 33.24 -11.54
N ALA A 118 14.95 31.91 -11.52
CA ALA A 118 14.23 30.99 -12.42
C ALA A 118 12.70 31.09 -12.26
N TYR A 119 12.18 31.28 -11.04
CA TYR A 119 10.76 31.51 -10.82
C TYR A 119 10.28 32.86 -11.38
N LEU A 120 11.03 33.94 -11.16
CA LEU A 120 10.68 35.27 -11.68
C LEU A 120 10.78 35.36 -13.20
N ASP A 121 11.68 34.61 -13.82
CA ASP A 121 11.77 34.42 -15.27
C ASP A 121 10.59 33.58 -15.79
N GLY A 122 10.30 32.46 -15.13
CA GLY A 122 9.18 31.56 -15.43
C GLY A 122 7.80 32.21 -15.29
N ALA A 123 7.61 33.14 -14.35
CA ALA A 123 6.35 33.86 -14.14
C ALA A 123 5.93 34.73 -15.35
N GLY A 124 6.83 35.00 -16.29
CA GLY A 124 6.50 35.64 -17.56
C GLY A 124 5.75 34.73 -18.55
N VAL A 125 5.83 33.40 -18.39
CA VAL A 125 5.23 32.41 -19.32
C VAL A 125 3.69 32.46 -19.26
N ASP A 126 3.11 32.69 -18.09
CA ASP A 126 1.64 32.74 -17.91
C ASP A 126 0.99 33.98 -18.53
N LEU A 127 1.76 35.02 -18.88
CA LEU A 127 1.23 36.29 -19.41
C LEU A 127 0.67 36.17 -20.84
N ASP A 128 1.07 35.12 -21.59
CA ASP A 128 0.62 34.82 -22.95
C ASP A 128 0.46 33.29 -23.14
N PHE A 129 -0.06 32.60 -22.12
CA PHE A 129 -0.21 31.14 -22.18
C PHE A 129 -1.36 30.71 -23.11
N GLN A 130 -1.01 30.08 -24.24
CA GLN A 130 -1.96 29.65 -25.27
C GLN A 130 -2.43 28.18 -25.14
N GLY A 131 -1.67 27.33 -24.42
CA GLY A 131 -1.91 25.89 -24.32
C GLY A 131 -0.61 25.07 -24.35
N PHE A 132 -0.73 23.75 -24.52
CA PHE A 132 0.39 22.84 -24.80
C PHE A 132 0.07 22.07 -26.09
N ALA A 133 0.99 22.03 -27.06
CA ALA A 133 0.79 21.20 -28.26
C ALA A 133 0.96 19.71 -27.91
N ASP A 134 1.95 19.38 -27.09
CA ASP A 134 2.25 18.02 -26.64
C ASP A 134 2.66 17.93 -25.16
N GLU A 135 2.97 16.71 -24.69
CA GLU A 135 3.49 16.48 -23.34
C GLU A 135 4.89 17.09 -23.12
N ALA A 136 5.69 17.35 -24.16
CA ALA A 136 7.00 17.97 -24.02
C ALA A 136 6.88 19.48 -23.72
N ASP A 137 5.93 20.18 -24.33
CA ASP A 137 5.54 21.55 -23.95
C ASP A 137 5.10 21.61 -22.48
N HIS A 138 4.26 20.65 -22.05
CA HIS A 138 3.84 20.54 -20.66
C HIS A 138 5.04 20.32 -19.71
N GLN A 139 5.97 19.43 -20.03
CA GLN A 139 7.18 19.22 -19.22
C GLN A 139 8.08 20.46 -19.20
N ALA A 140 8.22 21.18 -20.32
CA ALA A 140 8.98 22.43 -20.39
C ALA A 140 8.34 23.56 -19.55
N TYR A 141 7.01 23.59 -19.42
CA TYR A 141 6.30 24.48 -18.50
C TYR A 141 6.58 24.12 -17.03
N ILE A 142 6.56 22.83 -16.66
CA ILE A 142 6.97 22.39 -15.32
C ILE A 142 8.41 22.82 -15.00
N ASP A 143 9.34 22.66 -15.94
CA ASP A 143 10.75 23.04 -15.75
C ASP A 143 10.97 24.56 -15.66
N ARG A 144 10.20 25.36 -16.40
CA ARG A 144 10.34 26.83 -16.41
C ARG A 144 9.65 27.52 -15.25
N LEU A 145 8.50 27.02 -14.78
CA LEU A 145 7.65 27.72 -13.80
C LEU A 145 7.34 26.87 -12.56
N SER A 146 6.63 25.76 -12.71
CA SER A 146 6.08 25.01 -11.56
C SER A 146 7.17 24.43 -10.64
N TRP A 147 8.30 23.98 -11.20
CA TRP A 147 9.42 23.46 -10.41
C TRP A 147 10.19 24.57 -9.69
N PRO A 148 10.63 25.68 -10.33
CA PRO A 148 11.15 26.85 -9.62
C PRO A 148 10.21 27.38 -8.53
N PHE A 149 8.89 27.48 -8.81
CA PHE A 149 7.86 27.84 -7.82
C PHE A 149 7.83 26.89 -6.62
N ALA A 150 7.94 25.58 -6.84
CA ALA A 150 8.06 24.62 -5.75
C ALA A 150 9.35 24.85 -4.94
N MET A 151 10.49 25.08 -5.61
CA MET A 151 11.79 25.23 -4.94
C MET A 151 11.90 26.51 -4.10
N ILE A 152 11.32 27.65 -4.50
CA ILE A 152 11.37 28.89 -3.68
C ILE A 152 10.71 28.78 -2.30
N THR A 153 9.94 27.72 -2.05
CA THR A 153 9.37 27.38 -0.72
C THR A 153 9.92 26.08 -0.14
N ALA A 154 10.19 25.07 -0.96
CA ALA A 154 10.70 23.78 -0.53
C ALA A 154 12.17 23.83 -0.09
N ASP A 155 13.04 24.53 -0.84
CA ASP A 155 14.49 24.53 -0.61
C ASP A 155 14.87 25.19 0.73
N LEU A 156 14.01 26.08 1.26
CA LEU A 156 14.10 26.67 2.60
C LEU A 156 14.06 25.64 3.74
N VAL A 157 13.60 24.40 3.48
CA VAL A 157 13.62 23.29 4.45
C VAL A 157 15.04 22.82 4.75
N HIS A 158 15.98 23.02 3.82
CA HIS A 158 17.39 22.76 4.03
C HIS A 158 18.10 24.07 4.43
N ARG A 159 19.34 24.01 4.92
CA ARG A 159 20.23 25.18 5.00
C ARG A 159 21.34 24.97 4.00
N GLY A 160 21.60 25.97 3.15
CA GLY A 160 22.44 25.83 1.95
C GLY A 160 21.67 25.37 0.71
N GLY A 161 20.34 25.19 0.82
CA GLY A 161 19.52 24.46 -0.16
C GLY A 161 19.66 22.94 -0.04
N GLY A 162 18.76 22.21 -0.72
CA GLY A 162 18.78 20.75 -0.77
C GLY A 162 19.68 20.20 -1.88
N SER A 163 19.83 18.87 -1.90
CA SER A 163 20.60 18.19 -2.95
C SER A 163 19.94 18.35 -4.33
N GLU A 164 20.68 18.07 -5.41
CA GLU A 164 20.04 17.97 -6.73
C GLU A 164 19.02 16.81 -6.80
N HIS A 165 19.21 15.76 -6.00
CA HIS A 165 18.26 14.64 -5.97
C HIS A 165 16.94 15.07 -5.33
N TYR A 166 17.03 15.80 -4.20
CA TYR A 166 15.90 16.48 -3.58
C TYR A 166 15.18 17.40 -4.58
N ALA A 167 15.92 18.26 -5.29
CA ALA A 167 15.34 19.14 -6.30
C ALA A 167 14.60 18.34 -7.40
N ARG A 168 15.19 17.24 -7.92
CA ARG A 168 14.53 16.34 -8.87
C ARG A 168 13.28 15.64 -8.29
N CYS A 169 13.25 15.31 -7.01
CA CYS A 169 12.06 14.80 -6.33
C CYS A 169 10.99 15.89 -6.12
N CYS A 170 11.38 17.13 -5.86
CA CYS A 170 10.48 18.29 -5.84
C CYS A 170 9.87 18.59 -7.23
N ARG A 171 10.60 18.37 -8.33
CA ARG A 171 10.05 18.44 -9.69
C ARG A 171 8.90 17.45 -9.90
N LEU A 172 9.02 16.21 -9.40
CA LEU A 172 7.95 15.21 -9.46
C LEU A 172 6.74 15.61 -8.61
N LEU A 173 6.93 16.33 -7.52
CA LEU A 173 5.86 16.90 -6.70
C LEU A 173 5.17 18.09 -7.39
N ALA A 174 5.92 18.90 -8.16
CA ALA A 174 5.38 19.99 -8.98
C ALA A 174 4.52 19.45 -10.14
N ASP A 175 5.03 18.50 -10.93
CA ASP A 175 4.28 17.81 -12.01
C ASP A 175 2.99 17.16 -11.46
N LEU A 176 3.10 16.46 -10.32
CA LEU A 176 1.95 15.89 -9.62
C LEU A 176 0.88 16.92 -9.27
N TRP A 177 1.26 18.06 -8.69
CA TRP A 177 0.30 19.10 -8.31
C TRP A 177 -0.32 19.75 -9.54
N GLN A 178 0.50 20.14 -10.51
CA GLN A 178 0.03 20.83 -11.71
C GLN A 178 -1.04 20.00 -12.45
N ARG A 179 -0.80 18.69 -12.65
CA ARG A 179 -1.81 17.79 -13.24
C ARG A 179 -3.04 17.55 -12.36
N THR A 180 -2.88 17.60 -11.03
CA THR A 180 -4.01 17.47 -10.11
C THR A 180 -4.94 18.66 -10.28
N ASP A 181 -4.39 19.87 -10.26
CA ASP A 181 -5.19 21.10 -10.27
C ASP A 181 -5.76 21.36 -11.68
N PHE A 182 -5.00 21.12 -12.77
CA PHE A 182 -5.51 21.11 -14.15
C PHE A 182 -6.74 20.21 -14.37
N LEU A 183 -6.90 19.13 -13.60
CA LEU A 183 -8.04 18.21 -13.67
C LEU A 183 -9.15 18.53 -12.65
N VAL A 184 -8.81 19.19 -11.55
CA VAL A 184 -9.77 19.62 -10.52
C VAL A 184 -10.53 20.86 -10.95
N ASP A 185 -9.82 21.80 -11.57
CA ASP A 185 -10.29 23.13 -11.96
C ASP A 185 -10.57 23.25 -13.47
N LEU A 186 -10.44 22.17 -14.25
CA LEU A 186 -10.78 22.10 -15.69
C LEU A 186 -12.12 22.77 -16.03
N HIS A 187 -13.13 22.67 -15.16
CA HIS A 187 -14.42 23.32 -15.34
C HIS A 187 -14.35 24.86 -15.32
N GLN A 188 -13.48 25.41 -14.49
CA GLN A 188 -13.26 26.83 -14.30
C GLN A 188 -12.33 27.38 -15.38
N ASP A 189 -11.27 26.66 -15.73
CA ASP A 189 -10.36 27.07 -16.81
C ASP A 189 -11.04 27.06 -18.18
N LEU A 190 -11.83 26.03 -18.51
CA LEU A 190 -12.64 26.03 -19.74
C LEU A 190 -13.64 27.20 -19.79
N ARG A 191 -14.14 27.68 -18.64
CA ARG A 191 -14.96 28.91 -18.58
C ARG A 191 -14.14 30.20 -18.72
N GLY A 192 -12.88 30.18 -18.31
CA GLY A 192 -11.91 31.25 -18.53
C GLY A 192 -11.25 31.22 -19.91
N GLY A 193 -11.61 30.26 -20.78
CA GLY A 193 -11.02 30.09 -22.11
C GLY A 193 -9.65 29.40 -22.12
N ARG A 194 -9.19 28.87 -20.99
CA ARG A 194 -7.90 28.17 -20.84
C ARG A 194 -8.06 26.65 -20.96
N LEU A 195 -7.05 25.99 -21.51
CA LEU A 195 -6.96 24.53 -21.57
C LEU A 195 -5.52 24.10 -21.32
N TYR A 196 -5.32 23.34 -20.24
CA TYR A 196 -4.02 22.83 -19.80
C TYR A 196 -3.83 21.33 -20.07
N LEU A 197 -4.66 20.74 -20.94
CA LEU A 197 -4.49 19.37 -21.43
C LEU A 197 -3.86 19.44 -22.83
N PRO A 198 -2.73 18.75 -23.09
CA PRO A 198 -2.07 18.78 -24.39
C PRO A 198 -2.96 18.40 -25.58
N GLU A 199 -2.74 19.07 -26.73
CA GLU A 199 -3.50 18.81 -27.95
C GLU A 199 -3.23 17.40 -28.52
N ASP A 200 -2.01 16.86 -28.37
CA ASP A 200 -1.68 15.48 -28.74
C ASP A 200 -2.48 14.43 -27.94
N ALA A 201 -2.64 14.64 -26.63
CA ALA A 201 -3.44 13.78 -25.76
C ALA A 201 -4.94 13.88 -26.08
N LEU A 202 -5.43 15.08 -26.41
CA LEU A 202 -6.76 15.29 -26.96
C LEU A 202 -6.95 14.48 -28.25
N ALA A 203 -6.05 14.64 -29.22
CA ALA A 203 -6.08 13.95 -30.51
C ALA A 203 -5.99 12.41 -30.37
N HIS A 204 -5.12 11.92 -29.48
CA HIS A 204 -4.96 10.49 -29.19
C HIS A 204 -6.26 9.83 -28.69
N HIS A 205 -7.01 10.53 -27.82
CA HIS A 205 -8.33 10.07 -27.37
C HIS A 205 -9.48 10.47 -28.32
N GLY A 206 -9.17 11.09 -29.46
CA GLY A 206 -10.13 11.62 -30.43
C GLY A 206 -11.04 12.70 -29.87
N VAL A 207 -10.60 13.43 -28.84
CA VAL A 207 -11.33 14.50 -28.14
C VAL A 207 -10.98 15.84 -28.76
N THR A 208 -11.99 16.64 -29.09
CA THR A 208 -11.79 18.05 -29.49
C THR A 208 -11.92 18.98 -28.28
N ARG A 209 -11.32 20.18 -28.36
CA ARG A 209 -11.59 21.25 -27.39
C ARG A 209 -13.10 21.54 -27.27
N GLY A 210 -13.84 21.48 -28.37
CA GLY A 210 -15.29 21.57 -28.41
C GLY A 210 -16.05 20.47 -27.65
N ASP A 211 -15.56 19.22 -27.59
CA ASP A 211 -16.14 18.17 -26.74
C ASP A 211 -16.04 18.53 -25.24
N LEU A 212 -14.96 19.20 -24.84
CA LEU A 212 -14.74 19.65 -23.46
C LEU A 212 -15.60 20.87 -23.12
N GLU A 213 -15.62 21.88 -23.98
CA GLU A 213 -16.39 23.13 -23.79
C GLU A 213 -17.91 22.90 -23.85
N SER A 214 -18.38 22.00 -24.73
CA SER A 214 -19.77 21.51 -24.75
C SER A 214 -20.12 20.58 -23.57
N ARG A 215 -19.14 20.27 -22.71
CA ARG A 215 -19.27 19.49 -21.47
C ARG A 215 -19.77 18.07 -21.70
N SER A 216 -19.27 17.44 -22.76
CA SER A 216 -19.68 16.12 -23.25
C SER A 216 -19.51 15.01 -22.20
N SER A 217 -20.46 14.06 -22.18
CA SER A 217 -20.38 12.84 -21.36
C SER A 217 -19.62 11.69 -22.03
N SER A 218 -19.01 11.91 -23.20
CA SER A 218 -18.57 10.84 -24.10
C SER A 218 -17.53 9.90 -23.47
N GLY A 219 -17.48 8.67 -23.99
CA GLY A 219 -16.44 7.71 -23.63
C GLY A 219 -15.03 8.22 -23.92
N ARG A 220 -14.87 9.00 -25.00
CA ARG A 220 -13.62 9.68 -25.41
C ARG A 220 -13.12 10.64 -24.31
N VAL A 221 -13.98 11.58 -23.88
CA VAL A 221 -13.64 12.53 -22.80
C VAL A 221 -13.39 11.80 -21.48
N ARG A 222 -14.11 10.71 -21.19
CA ARG A 222 -13.85 9.89 -20.00
C ARG A 222 -12.48 9.22 -20.06
N ALA A 223 -12.10 8.66 -21.21
CA ALA A 223 -10.80 8.01 -21.41
C ALA A 223 -9.64 8.99 -21.22
N LEU A 224 -9.71 10.18 -21.84
CA LEU A 224 -8.74 11.27 -21.64
C LEU A 224 -8.59 11.62 -20.14
N VAL A 225 -9.69 11.91 -19.45
CA VAL A 225 -9.67 12.27 -18.02
C VAL A 225 -9.12 11.14 -17.15
N HIS A 226 -9.38 9.88 -17.49
CA HIS A 226 -8.79 8.74 -16.79
C HIS A 226 -7.28 8.62 -17.04
N ALA A 227 -6.83 8.76 -18.29
CA ALA A 227 -5.41 8.67 -18.65
C ALA A 227 -4.57 9.76 -17.97
N THR A 228 -5.00 11.03 -18.04
CA THR A 228 -4.29 12.13 -17.36
C THR A 228 -4.30 11.94 -15.84
N ALA A 229 -5.41 11.47 -15.26
CA ALA A 229 -5.49 11.18 -13.82
C ALA A 229 -4.57 10.02 -13.40
N ASP A 230 -4.46 8.96 -14.21
CA ASP A 230 -3.61 7.80 -13.93
C ASP A 230 -2.12 8.11 -14.10
N THR A 231 -1.74 8.99 -15.03
CA THR A 231 -0.40 9.62 -15.08
C THR A 231 -0.11 10.38 -13.78
N GLY A 232 -1.06 11.18 -13.28
CA GLY A 232 -0.96 11.83 -11.97
C GLY A 232 -0.79 10.82 -10.83
N LEU A 233 -1.54 9.70 -10.82
CA LEU A 233 -1.42 8.66 -9.79
C LEU A 233 -0.10 7.85 -9.91
N ALA A 234 0.50 7.76 -11.10
CA ALA A 234 1.85 7.24 -11.28
C ALA A 234 2.91 8.20 -10.72
N LEU A 235 2.80 9.50 -11.02
CA LEU A 235 3.65 10.54 -10.42
C LEU A 235 3.52 10.56 -8.88
N ALA A 236 2.31 10.42 -8.35
CA ALA A 236 2.06 10.37 -6.90
C ALA A 236 2.76 9.21 -6.19
N ARG A 237 3.03 8.09 -6.90
CA ARG A 237 3.83 6.98 -6.37
C ARG A 237 5.33 7.31 -6.38
N ARG A 238 5.82 7.98 -7.43
CA ARG A 238 7.23 8.38 -7.60
C ARG A 238 7.64 9.55 -6.69
N ALA A 239 6.74 10.49 -6.44
CA ALA A 239 6.99 11.69 -5.63
C ALA A 239 7.35 11.40 -4.16
N PHE A 240 7.13 10.16 -3.67
CA PHE A 240 7.53 9.76 -2.32
C PHE A 240 9.04 9.86 -2.06
N CYS A 241 9.90 9.85 -3.08
CA CYS A 241 11.35 10.02 -2.91
C CYS A 241 11.74 11.34 -2.21
N VAL A 242 10.91 12.39 -2.31
CA VAL A 242 11.12 13.65 -1.58
C VAL A 242 11.13 13.47 -0.05
N LEU A 243 10.47 12.43 0.47
CA LEU A 243 10.41 12.14 1.90
C LEU A 243 11.68 11.48 2.44
N GLU A 244 12.54 10.94 1.57
CA GLU A 244 13.81 10.30 1.95
C GLU A 244 14.87 11.38 2.22
N GLU A 245 14.98 12.34 1.28
CA GLU A 245 15.84 13.52 1.38
C GLU A 245 15.37 14.52 2.47
N MET A 246 14.05 14.67 2.69
CA MET A 246 13.54 15.68 3.62
C MET A 246 13.92 15.42 5.09
N PRO A 247 14.19 16.48 5.89
CA PRO A 247 14.29 16.39 7.35
C PRO A 247 13.03 15.75 7.96
N GLY A 248 13.23 14.82 8.89
CA GLY A 248 12.17 14.08 9.59
C GLY A 248 10.94 14.93 10.02
N PRO A 249 11.13 16.12 10.62
CA PRO A 249 10.04 17.01 11.02
C PRO A 249 9.08 17.47 9.90
N MET A 250 9.54 17.55 8.64
CA MET A 250 8.75 18.06 7.51
C MET A 250 8.06 16.96 6.69
N ARG A 251 8.52 15.69 6.82
CA ARG A 251 7.93 14.52 6.14
C ARG A 251 6.40 14.38 6.33
N PRO A 252 5.79 14.67 7.50
CA PRO A 252 4.33 14.56 7.68
C PRO A 252 3.52 15.52 6.79
N LEU A 253 4.02 16.74 6.56
CA LEU A 253 3.35 17.76 5.74
C LEU A 253 3.36 17.36 4.26
N VAL A 254 4.52 16.96 3.74
CA VAL A 254 4.62 16.59 2.32
C VAL A 254 3.98 15.22 2.03
N ARG A 255 3.97 14.29 3.00
CA ARG A 255 3.18 13.06 2.88
C ARG A 255 1.67 13.36 2.85
N PHE A 256 1.20 14.32 3.65
CA PHE A 256 -0.19 14.81 3.57
C PHE A 256 -0.51 15.40 2.19
N MET A 257 0.40 16.20 1.62
CA MET A 257 0.26 16.77 0.27
C MET A 257 0.12 15.68 -0.80
N ILE A 258 1.04 14.71 -0.86
CA ILE A 258 0.99 13.60 -1.83
C ILE A 258 -0.30 12.75 -1.68
N HIS A 259 -0.77 12.53 -0.44
CA HIS A 259 -2.03 11.83 -0.21
C HIS A 259 -3.28 12.66 -0.60
N LEU A 260 -3.24 13.99 -0.47
CA LEU A 260 -4.31 14.87 -0.92
C LEU A 260 -4.37 14.91 -2.45
N ALA A 261 -3.22 14.95 -3.14
CA ALA A 261 -3.14 14.82 -4.60
C ALA A 261 -3.81 13.51 -5.08
N ARG A 262 -3.43 12.37 -4.48
CA ARG A 262 -4.10 11.09 -4.74
C ARG A 262 -5.60 11.12 -4.50
N LEU A 263 -6.06 11.67 -3.38
CA LEU A 263 -7.48 11.74 -3.04
C LEU A 263 -8.29 12.57 -4.06
N ARG A 264 -7.69 13.64 -4.61
CA ARG A 264 -8.25 14.47 -5.69
C ARG A 264 -8.27 13.71 -7.02
N LEU A 265 -7.16 13.11 -7.43
CA LEU A 265 -7.05 12.34 -8.68
C LEU A 265 -7.95 11.08 -8.69
N GLU A 266 -8.02 10.35 -7.57
CA GLU A 266 -8.96 9.24 -7.36
C GLU A 266 -10.44 9.73 -7.44
N ARG A 267 -10.72 10.98 -7.05
CA ARG A 267 -12.04 11.61 -7.23
C ARG A 267 -12.29 12.07 -8.67
N VAL A 268 -11.29 12.61 -9.37
CA VAL A 268 -11.36 12.95 -10.81
C VAL A 268 -11.71 11.69 -11.60
N ARG A 269 -10.95 10.61 -11.46
CA ARG A 269 -11.20 9.32 -12.13
C ARG A 269 -12.57 8.74 -11.75
N SER A 270 -13.03 8.91 -10.52
CA SER A 270 -14.39 8.54 -10.07
C SER A 270 -15.52 9.38 -10.69
N ILE A 271 -15.24 10.58 -11.22
CA ILE A 271 -16.23 11.45 -11.88
C ILE A 271 -16.13 11.35 -13.43
N GLY A 272 -14.94 11.03 -13.95
CA GLY A 272 -14.66 10.93 -15.38
C GLY A 272 -15.02 12.22 -16.12
N ALA A 273 -15.62 12.10 -17.30
CA ALA A 273 -16.05 13.23 -18.14
C ALA A 273 -16.94 14.27 -17.41
N GLY A 274 -17.57 13.91 -16.28
CA GLY A 274 -18.35 14.84 -15.47
C GLY A 274 -17.57 16.02 -14.87
N ILE A 275 -16.23 16.01 -14.87
CA ILE A 275 -15.41 17.15 -14.42
C ILE A 275 -15.57 18.37 -15.34
N THR A 276 -15.90 18.19 -16.61
CA THR A 276 -16.20 19.31 -17.54
C THR A 276 -17.47 20.09 -17.15
N ARG A 277 -18.34 19.51 -16.32
CA ARG A 277 -19.64 20.09 -15.93
C ARG A 277 -19.66 20.77 -14.57
N ARG A 278 -18.70 20.49 -13.68
CA ARG A 278 -18.65 21.03 -12.30
C ARG A 278 -17.24 20.90 -11.72
N PRO A 279 -16.80 21.83 -10.85
CA PRO A 279 -15.48 21.75 -10.21
C PRO A 279 -15.38 20.52 -9.29
N VAL A 280 -14.16 19.97 -9.16
CA VAL A 280 -13.91 18.76 -8.34
C VAL A 280 -13.58 19.15 -6.90
N GLY A 281 -14.59 19.63 -6.17
CA GLY A 281 -14.43 19.96 -4.74
C GLY A 281 -13.89 18.78 -3.92
N ASP A 282 -13.21 19.08 -2.81
CA ASP A 282 -12.64 18.08 -1.91
C ASP A 282 -13.69 17.20 -1.18
N ARG A 283 -13.27 16.11 -0.54
CA ARG A 283 -14.11 15.27 0.34
C ARG A 283 -13.81 15.62 1.81
N PRO A 284 -14.57 16.50 2.50
CA PRO A 284 -14.16 17.08 3.77
C PRO A 284 -13.78 16.05 4.84
N VAL A 285 -14.58 14.99 5.01
CA VAL A 285 -14.30 13.90 5.97
C VAL A 285 -12.99 13.15 5.65
N ALA A 286 -12.65 12.97 4.38
CA ALA A 286 -11.41 12.31 3.97
C ALA A 286 -10.20 13.25 4.16
N CYS A 287 -10.32 14.53 3.79
CA CYS A 287 -9.28 15.53 4.01
C CYS A 287 -9.00 15.75 5.50
N LEU A 288 -10.04 15.76 6.35
CA LEU A 288 -9.92 15.81 7.81
C LEU A 288 -9.23 14.57 8.39
N ARG A 289 -9.43 13.37 7.82
CA ARG A 289 -8.71 12.14 8.21
C ARG A 289 -7.23 12.18 7.83
N LEU A 290 -6.89 12.68 6.63
CA LEU A 290 -5.50 12.88 6.23
C LEU A 290 -4.82 13.92 7.13
N LEU A 291 -5.49 15.04 7.39
CA LEU A 291 -4.98 16.12 8.25
C LEU A 291 -4.82 15.66 9.72
N SER A 292 -5.75 14.87 10.26
CA SER A 292 -5.64 14.36 11.63
C SER A 292 -4.52 13.32 11.77
N ALA A 293 -4.29 12.48 10.76
CA ALA A 293 -3.16 11.55 10.73
C ALA A 293 -1.82 12.31 10.75
N ALA A 294 -1.60 13.24 9.81
CA ALA A 294 -0.37 14.02 9.72
C ALA A 294 -0.12 14.89 10.97
N ARG A 295 -1.17 15.49 11.54
CA ARG A 295 -1.09 16.22 12.81
C ARG A 295 -0.76 15.32 14.00
N SER A 296 -1.21 14.07 14.00
CA SER A 296 -0.91 13.09 15.06
C SER A 296 0.51 12.53 14.96
N GLU A 297 1.03 12.35 13.75
CA GLU A 297 2.45 12.08 13.50
C GLU A 297 3.33 13.25 13.96
N THR A 298 3.01 14.47 13.54
CA THR A 298 3.71 15.71 13.95
C THR A 298 3.73 15.86 15.48
N ARG A 299 2.61 15.60 16.16
CA ARG A 299 2.53 15.59 17.64
C ARG A 299 3.44 14.53 18.26
N ARG A 300 3.49 13.32 17.72
CA ARG A 300 4.37 12.24 18.20
C ARG A 300 5.86 12.58 18.00
N ALA A 301 6.22 13.23 16.88
CA ALA A 301 7.57 13.74 16.67
C ALA A 301 7.96 14.84 17.68
N ARG A 302 7.08 15.82 17.92
CA ARG A 302 7.28 16.86 18.95
C ARG A 302 7.45 16.26 20.36
N ALA A 303 6.64 15.27 20.70
CA ALA A 303 6.72 14.58 22.00
C ALA A 303 8.00 13.75 22.19
N ARG A 304 8.68 13.34 21.11
CA ARG A 304 10.00 12.68 21.17
C ARG A 304 11.10 13.70 21.47
N ARG A 305 11.17 14.83 20.73
CA ARG A 305 12.15 15.92 20.95
C ARG A 305 11.96 16.67 22.29
N ALA A 306 10.83 16.49 22.96
CA ALA A 306 10.53 17.13 24.25
C ALA A 306 10.89 16.28 25.48
N ARG A 307 11.53 15.12 25.31
CA ARG A 307 12.20 14.42 26.42
C ARG A 307 13.59 15.04 26.58
N PRO A 308 14.04 15.38 27.80
CA PRO A 308 15.42 15.76 28.02
C PRO A 308 16.31 14.53 27.81
N ASP A 309 17.45 14.73 27.15
CA ASP A 309 18.41 13.67 26.88
C ASP A 309 19.09 13.21 28.18
N GLY A 310 19.37 11.91 28.24
CA GLY A 310 19.83 11.23 29.46
C GLY A 310 20.52 9.90 29.20
N GLU A 311 21.02 9.69 27.98
CA GLU A 311 22.04 8.71 27.56
C GLU A 311 22.36 9.00 26.09
N GLU A 312 23.61 9.34 25.79
CA GLU A 312 24.10 9.59 24.43
C GLU A 312 24.65 8.29 23.83
N GLU A 313 24.23 7.93 22.61
CA GLU A 313 25.01 7.06 21.71
C GLU A 313 25.47 7.89 20.51
N ASP A 314 26.77 7.79 20.18
CA ASP A 314 27.46 8.66 19.23
C ASP A 314 26.88 8.63 17.80
N GLY A 315 26.35 9.76 17.35
CA GLY A 315 25.85 9.95 16.00
C GLY A 315 26.96 10.32 15.01
N SER A 316 27.64 9.33 14.41
CA SER A 316 28.60 9.57 13.32
C SER A 316 28.00 9.31 11.92
N GLY A 317 27.70 10.38 11.20
CA GLY A 317 27.44 10.40 9.76
C GLY A 317 27.99 11.71 9.15
N SER A 318 28.51 11.75 7.93
CA SER A 318 28.58 10.70 6.91
C SER A 318 29.61 11.02 5.81
N CYS A 319 30.20 9.99 5.16
CA CYS A 319 30.85 10.05 3.83
C CYS A 319 32.17 10.89 3.76
N PRO A 320 33.12 10.67 2.80
CA PRO A 320 32.85 10.61 1.35
C PRO A 320 33.80 9.75 0.44
N ALA A 321 33.54 9.86 -0.87
CA ALA A 321 34.45 9.70 -2.01
C ALA A 321 34.94 8.28 -2.43
N GLY A 322 35.20 8.15 -3.74
CA GLY A 322 35.78 6.97 -4.40
C GLY A 322 37.20 7.20 -4.95
N PRO A 323 37.92 6.14 -5.40
CA PRO A 323 39.37 6.19 -5.56
C PRO A 323 39.89 6.43 -7.00
N PRO A 324 40.92 7.27 -7.15
CA PRO A 324 41.96 7.16 -8.18
C PRO A 324 43.34 6.80 -7.52
N PRO A 325 44.47 6.65 -8.22
CA PRO A 325 44.98 5.31 -8.53
C PRO A 325 46.42 5.00 -8.04
N SER A 326 46.93 3.81 -8.41
CA SER A 326 48.32 3.31 -8.30
C SER A 326 48.90 2.97 -6.91
N GLY A 327 49.60 1.83 -6.83
CA GLY A 327 50.53 1.43 -5.74
C GLY A 327 51.99 1.46 -6.24
N PRO A 328 52.93 0.58 -5.79
CA PRO A 328 52.82 -0.54 -4.84
C PRO A 328 53.96 -0.63 -3.76
N ALA A 329 54.00 -1.75 -3.02
CA ALA A 329 55.10 -2.22 -2.12
C ALA A 329 55.30 -1.42 -0.80
N THR A 330 56.03 -1.86 0.25
CA THR A 330 56.92 -3.03 0.52
C THR A 330 56.62 -3.70 1.89
N ALA A 331 57.28 -4.82 2.23
CA ALA A 331 56.98 -5.68 3.41
C ALA A 331 58.01 -5.69 4.56
N LYS A 332 57.59 -6.17 5.74
CA LYS A 332 58.29 -6.87 6.88
C LYS A 332 57.20 -7.23 7.92
N SER A 333 57.10 -8.43 8.54
CA SER A 333 58.01 -9.13 9.49
C SER A 333 58.24 -8.31 10.79
N ASP A 334 58.16 -8.84 12.02
CA ASP A 334 58.28 -10.21 12.57
C ASP A 334 57.07 -10.52 13.52
N ALA A 335 56.63 -11.73 13.89
CA ALA A 335 57.22 -13.06 14.12
C ALA A 335 57.76 -13.34 15.56
N MET A 336 56.91 -13.88 16.44
CA MET A 336 57.30 -14.74 17.57
C MET A 336 56.34 -15.93 17.67
N ALA A 337 56.85 -17.09 18.08
CA ALA A 337 56.10 -18.36 18.09
C ALA A 337 56.32 -19.16 19.40
N GLY A 338 55.32 -19.96 19.77
CA GLY A 338 55.40 -20.98 20.83
C GLY A 338 54.72 -22.27 20.36
N THR A 339 55.48 -23.36 20.21
CA THR A 339 55.09 -24.48 19.33
C THR A 339 54.96 -25.83 20.03
N ARG A 340 53.81 -26.49 19.82
CA ARG A 340 53.60 -27.96 19.70
C ARG A 340 52.43 -28.13 18.71
N ALA A 341 52.55 -28.66 17.49
CA ALA A 341 53.10 -29.94 16.99
C ALA A 341 52.39 -31.17 17.63
N ALA A 342 51.88 -32.18 16.90
CA ALA A 342 51.59 -32.44 15.48
C ALA A 342 50.70 -33.73 15.43
N ALA A 343 49.99 -34.24 14.40
CA ALA A 343 49.64 -34.00 12.98
C ALA A 343 48.37 -34.88 12.67
N PRO A 344 47.78 -35.04 11.45
CA PRO A 344 48.05 -34.45 10.13
C PRO A 344 46.81 -33.76 9.47
N VAL A 345 46.94 -33.36 8.20
CA VAL A 345 45.87 -32.76 7.39
C VAL A 345 44.87 -33.80 6.89
N GLY A 346 43.56 -33.49 6.99
CA GLY A 346 42.46 -34.22 6.37
C GLY A 346 41.51 -33.28 5.63
N THR A 347 41.09 -33.68 4.43
CA THR A 347 40.20 -32.99 3.47
C THR A 347 39.04 -32.18 4.07
N SER A 348 38.77 -31.00 3.49
CA SER A 348 37.57 -30.19 3.77
C SER A 348 36.27 -31.01 3.69
N PRO A 349 35.31 -30.80 4.62
CA PRO A 349 33.98 -31.38 4.48
C PRO A 349 33.19 -30.69 3.36
N ASP A 350 32.56 -31.52 2.53
CA ASP A 350 31.59 -31.15 1.49
C ASP A 350 30.40 -30.36 2.08
N PRO A 351 30.00 -29.20 1.53
CA PRO A 351 28.87 -28.39 2.02
C PRO A 351 27.48 -29.08 1.90
N ALA A 352 27.38 -30.30 1.37
CA ALA A 352 26.12 -31.00 1.10
C ALA A 352 25.34 -31.55 2.32
N ARG A 353 25.75 -31.32 3.59
CA ARG A 353 25.05 -31.86 4.78
C ARG A 353 24.95 -30.91 5.98
N ASP A 354 24.00 -29.98 5.90
CA ASP A 354 23.38 -29.36 7.07
C ASP A 354 22.27 -30.29 7.65
N PRO A 355 22.31 -30.71 8.92
CA PRO A 355 21.28 -31.55 9.53
C PRO A 355 19.90 -30.87 9.67
N ALA A 356 19.75 -29.58 9.36
CA ALA A 356 18.44 -28.93 9.24
C ALA A 356 17.64 -29.35 7.98
N HIS A 357 18.26 -30.05 7.02
CA HIS A 357 17.68 -30.35 5.71
C HIS A 357 16.83 -31.64 5.63
N ASP A 358 16.06 -31.95 6.68
CA ASP A 358 15.09 -33.05 6.65
C ASP A 358 13.71 -32.58 6.11
N PRO A 359 13.20 -33.15 5.00
CA PRO A 359 11.83 -32.93 4.52
C PRO A 359 10.78 -33.78 5.25
N ALA A 360 11.16 -34.80 6.03
CA ALA A 360 10.24 -35.69 6.76
C ALA A 360 9.84 -35.16 8.16
N ARG A 361 10.51 -34.13 8.68
CA ARG A 361 10.07 -33.45 9.91
C ARG A 361 8.73 -32.73 9.71
N GLY A 362 7.71 -33.23 10.41
CA GLY A 362 6.38 -32.61 10.54
C GLY A 362 6.40 -31.26 11.28
N PRO A 363 5.22 -30.71 11.61
CA PRO A 363 5.11 -29.42 12.30
C PRO A 363 5.91 -29.41 13.62
N SER A 364 6.53 -28.27 13.93
CA SER A 364 7.32 -28.14 15.16
C SER A 364 6.46 -28.35 16.40
N ALA A 365 7.04 -28.85 17.50
CA ALA A 365 6.31 -29.04 18.76
C ALA A 365 5.63 -27.75 19.27
N ALA A 366 6.24 -26.59 18.99
CA ALA A 366 5.64 -25.28 19.27
C ALA A 366 4.42 -24.99 18.37
N THR A 367 4.53 -25.25 17.05
CA THR A 367 3.40 -25.10 16.11
C THR A 367 2.24 -26.03 16.48
N GLU A 368 2.54 -27.25 16.93
CA GLU A 368 1.54 -28.25 17.30
C GLU A 368 0.89 -27.94 18.67
N ALA A 369 1.64 -27.38 19.63
CA ALA A 369 1.05 -26.81 20.85
C ALA A 369 0.09 -25.65 20.53
N LEU A 370 0.45 -24.76 19.61
CA LEU A 370 -0.43 -23.67 19.17
C LEU A 370 -1.69 -24.17 18.46
N ARG A 371 -1.61 -25.24 17.66
CA ARG A 371 -2.78 -25.87 17.03
C ARG A 371 -3.79 -26.35 18.06
N ARG A 372 -3.34 -26.99 19.15
CA ARG A 372 -4.21 -27.41 20.25
C ARG A 372 -4.86 -26.23 20.96
N ALA A 373 -4.09 -25.25 21.43
CA ALA A 373 -4.63 -24.07 22.10
C ALA A 373 -5.66 -23.30 21.24
N LEU A 374 -5.41 -23.18 19.93
CA LEU A 374 -6.36 -22.58 18.98
C LEU A 374 -7.64 -23.41 18.81
N ALA A 375 -7.53 -24.74 18.75
CA ALA A 375 -8.68 -25.63 18.66
C ALA A 375 -9.51 -25.63 19.95
N GLU A 376 -8.86 -25.60 21.12
CA GLU A 376 -9.48 -25.55 22.44
C GLU A 376 -10.24 -24.23 22.65
N GLU A 377 -9.61 -23.07 22.40
CA GLU A 377 -10.27 -21.75 22.45
C GLU A 377 -11.43 -21.62 21.43
N THR A 378 -11.30 -22.23 20.24
CA THR A 378 -12.38 -22.24 19.24
C THR A 378 -13.56 -23.12 19.68
N ALA A 379 -13.29 -24.33 20.19
CA ALA A 379 -14.34 -25.25 20.65
C ALA A 379 -15.03 -24.77 21.95
N ALA A 380 -14.33 -24.01 22.80
CA ALA A 380 -14.92 -23.36 23.97
C ALA A 380 -15.90 -22.24 23.60
N ARG A 381 -15.64 -21.52 22.49
CA ARG A 381 -16.54 -20.48 21.94
C ARG A 381 -17.73 -21.08 21.20
N TRP A 382 -17.53 -22.16 20.46
CA TRP A 382 -18.55 -22.82 19.64
C TRP A 382 -18.56 -24.33 19.90
N PRO A 383 -19.29 -24.81 20.91
CA PRO A 383 -19.37 -26.22 21.25
C PRO A 383 -20.27 -27.02 20.29
N THR A 384 -20.09 -28.34 20.26
CA THR A 384 -20.78 -29.28 19.34
C THR A 384 -22.31 -29.25 19.42
N HIS A 385 -22.88 -28.83 20.55
CA HIS A 385 -24.31 -28.74 20.81
C HIS A 385 -24.82 -27.28 20.84
N ALA A 386 -24.12 -26.36 20.18
CA ALA A 386 -24.57 -24.98 20.02
C ALA A 386 -25.86 -24.90 19.19
N GLU A 387 -26.68 -23.87 19.47
CA GLU A 387 -27.93 -23.58 18.75
C GLU A 387 -27.83 -22.27 17.95
N GLY A 388 -28.87 -21.94 17.18
CA GLY A 388 -29.02 -20.63 16.53
C GLY A 388 -27.87 -20.27 15.59
N MET A 389 -27.19 -19.15 15.87
CA MET A 389 -26.04 -18.67 15.10
C MET A 389 -24.78 -19.51 15.36
N ASP A 390 -24.55 -19.87 16.63
CA ASP A 390 -23.34 -20.55 17.07
C ASP A 390 -23.26 -21.99 16.54
N ALA A 391 -24.40 -22.61 16.24
CA ALA A 391 -24.47 -23.86 15.44
C ALA A 391 -23.83 -23.71 14.04
N ILE A 392 -24.05 -22.56 13.39
CA ILE A 392 -23.52 -22.26 12.05
C ILE A 392 -22.03 -21.93 12.13
N HIS A 393 -21.62 -21.19 13.17
CA HIS A 393 -20.20 -20.94 13.43
C HIS A 393 -19.42 -22.21 13.76
N HIS A 394 -19.96 -23.11 14.59
CA HIS A 394 -19.40 -24.45 14.79
C HIS A 394 -19.26 -25.18 13.45
N TYR A 395 -20.31 -25.24 12.62
CA TYR A 395 -20.25 -25.92 11.32
C TYR A 395 -19.16 -25.36 10.39
N ALA A 396 -18.99 -24.03 10.36
CA ALA A 396 -18.03 -23.34 9.49
C ALA A 396 -16.58 -23.44 9.99
N LEU A 397 -16.37 -23.41 11.31
CA LEU A 397 -15.04 -23.41 11.94
C LEU A 397 -14.52 -24.82 12.27
N ILE A 398 -15.40 -25.81 12.45
CA ILE A 398 -15.06 -27.14 12.98
C ILE A 398 -15.49 -28.25 11.99
N PRO A 399 -14.56 -29.14 11.55
CA PRO A 399 -13.14 -29.17 11.88
C PRO A 399 -12.34 -28.00 11.29
N SER A 400 -11.32 -27.57 12.02
CA SER A 400 -10.49 -26.43 11.68
C SER A 400 -9.62 -26.68 10.44
N GLY A 401 -9.27 -25.60 9.76
CA GLY A 401 -8.51 -25.67 8.50
C GLY A 401 -7.00 -25.80 8.72
N LYS A 402 -6.23 -25.35 7.73
CA LYS A 402 -4.76 -25.28 7.83
C LYS A 402 -4.29 -24.32 8.94
N LEU A 403 -5.17 -23.49 9.54
CA LEU A 403 -4.91 -22.55 10.65
C LEU A 403 -3.72 -21.60 10.38
N LEU A 404 -3.44 -21.27 9.12
CA LEU A 404 -2.26 -20.49 8.75
C LEU A 404 -2.28 -19.09 9.37
N ARG A 405 -3.41 -18.38 9.29
CA ARG A 405 -3.57 -17.00 9.76
C ARG A 405 -3.43 -16.86 11.30
N PRO A 406 -4.12 -17.66 12.14
CA PRO A 406 -3.87 -17.64 13.59
C PRO A 406 -2.45 -18.07 13.96
N LEU A 407 -1.89 -19.10 13.32
CA LEU A 407 -0.51 -19.53 13.57
C LEU A 407 0.51 -18.44 13.23
N LEU A 408 0.30 -17.67 12.16
CA LEU A 408 1.14 -16.53 11.79
C LEU A 408 1.09 -15.42 12.86
N LEU A 409 -0.08 -15.11 13.42
CA LEU A 409 -0.21 -14.14 14.51
C LEU A 409 0.53 -14.63 15.76
N CYS A 410 0.22 -15.85 16.23
CA CYS A 410 0.86 -16.42 17.41
C CYS A 410 2.38 -16.53 17.24
N HIS A 411 2.87 -17.09 16.12
CA HIS A 411 4.32 -17.18 15.90
C HIS A 411 5.00 -15.81 15.78
N SER A 412 4.33 -14.77 15.26
CA SER A 412 4.88 -13.40 15.22
C SER A 412 4.96 -12.76 16.60
N ALA A 413 3.93 -12.95 17.45
CA ALA A 413 3.90 -12.39 18.81
C ALA A 413 4.87 -13.12 19.76
N LEU A 414 4.87 -14.46 19.74
CA LEU A 414 5.70 -15.29 20.62
C LEU A 414 7.19 -15.26 20.25
N ALA A 415 7.53 -14.99 18.98
CA ALA A 415 8.92 -14.72 18.58
C ALA A 415 9.48 -13.41 19.17
N LEU A 416 8.62 -12.58 19.77
CA LEU A 416 8.93 -11.25 20.32
C LEU A 416 8.61 -11.15 21.82
N GLY A 417 8.33 -12.27 22.48
CA GLY A 417 8.16 -12.32 23.94
C GLY A 417 6.77 -11.93 24.48
N ALA A 418 5.73 -11.91 23.63
CA ALA A 418 4.36 -11.89 24.14
C ALA A 418 3.99 -13.22 24.81
N GLU A 419 2.99 -13.20 25.68
CA GLU A 419 2.37 -14.42 26.22
C GLU A 419 1.25 -14.94 25.31
N LEU A 420 1.09 -16.27 25.24
CA LEU A 420 0.11 -16.90 24.33
C LEU A 420 -1.32 -16.49 24.66
N ASP A 421 -1.70 -16.53 25.94
CA ASP A 421 -3.05 -16.22 26.39
C ASP A 421 -3.48 -14.81 25.96
N GLN A 422 -2.56 -13.84 26.02
CA GLN A 422 -2.81 -12.44 25.65
C GLN A 422 -3.13 -12.22 24.17
N VAL A 423 -2.74 -13.15 23.29
CA VAL A 423 -2.90 -13.02 21.83
C VAL A 423 -3.82 -14.08 21.20
N LEU A 424 -4.17 -15.13 21.96
CA LEU A 424 -5.03 -16.22 21.51
C LEU A 424 -6.43 -15.75 21.04
N PRO A 425 -7.10 -14.77 21.70
CA PRO A 425 -8.37 -14.22 21.22
C PRO A 425 -8.28 -13.54 19.85
N ALA A 426 -7.22 -12.74 19.62
CA ALA A 426 -6.96 -12.12 18.33
C ALA A 426 -6.63 -13.17 17.27
N ALA A 427 -5.87 -14.22 17.62
CA ALA A 427 -5.54 -15.31 16.72
C ALA A 427 -6.81 -16.03 16.23
N VAL A 428 -7.67 -16.50 17.14
CA VAL A 428 -8.97 -17.10 16.77
C VAL A 428 -9.80 -16.13 15.93
N GLY A 429 -9.83 -14.84 16.29
CA GLY A 429 -10.45 -13.79 15.49
C GLY A 429 -9.95 -13.72 14.03
N PHE A 430 -8.66 -13.97 13.76
CA PHE A 430 -8.11 -14.01 12.39
C PHE A 430 -8.53 -15.27 11.60
N GLU A 431 -8.83 -16.39 12.26
CA GLU A 431 -9.47 -17.53 11.58
C GLU A 431 -10.97 -17.25 11.37
N CYS A 432 -11.66 -16.57 12.30
CA CYS A 432 -13.03 -16.09 12.08
C CYS A 432 -13.10 -15.14 10.86
N ALA A 433 -12.16 -14.20 10.72
CA ALA A 433 -12.09 -13.34 9.54
C ALA A 433 -11.95 -14.14 8.23
N HIS A 434 -11.10 -15.18 8.24
CA HIS A 434 -10.86 -16.03 7.09
C HIS A 434 -12.06 -16.92 6.74
N VAL A 435 -12.69 -17.55 7.74
CA VAL A 435 -13.85 -18.42 7.52
C VAL A 435 -15.09 -17.57 7.19
N GLY A 436 -15.23 -16.38 7.77
CA GLY A 436 -16.24 -15.40 7.39
C GLY A 436 -16.11 -14.98 5.92
N SER A 437 -14.89 -14.68 5.46
CA SER A 437 -14.68 -14.39 4.03
C SER A 437 -14.93 -15.62 3.15
N LEU A 438 -14.50 -16.82 3.54
CA LEU A 438 -14.79 -18.05 2.78
C LEU A 438 -16.30 -18.32 2.64
N VAL A 439 -17.11 -18.01 3.66
CA VAL A 439 -18.57 -18.14 3.59
C VAL A 439 -19.18 -17.10 2.64
N HIS A 440 -18.58 -15.92 2.51
CA HIS A 440 -19.00 -14.92 1.51
C HIS A 440 -18.53 -15.32 0.10
N ASP A 441 -17.29 -15.77 -0.07
CA ASP A 441 -16.77 -16.34 -1.33
C ASP A 441 -17.64 -17.51 -1.82
N ASP A 442 -18.03 -18.45 -0.94
CA ASP A 442 -18.90 -19.59 -1.29
C ASP A 442 -20.30 -19.15 -1.79
N ILE A 443 -20.81 -18.00 -1.31
CA ILE A 443 -22.08 -17.42 -1.78
C ILE A 443 -21.90 -16.74 -3.15
N LEU A 444 -20.76 -16.08 -3.38
CA LEU A 444 -20.45 -15.37 -4.64
C LEU A 444 -20.05 -16.32 -5.77
N ASP A 445 -19.37 -17.42 -5.46
CA ASP A 445 -18.90 -18.43 -6.42
C ASP A 445 -19.99 -19.48 -6.78
N GLU A 446 -21.11 -19.48 -6.05
CA GLU A 446 -22.15 -20.54 -6.05
C GLU A 446 -21.58 -21.96 -5.75
N ASP A 447 -20.49 -22.05 -4.99
CA ASP A 447 -19.80 -23.31 -4.71
C ASP A 447 -20.50 -24.12 -3.61
N ALA A 448 -21.32 -25.10 -4.02
CA ALA A 448 -22.12 -25.93 -3.12
C ALA A 448 -21.33 -26.86 -2.18
N VAL A 449 -20.01 -26.98 -2.34
CA VAL A 449 -19.14 -27.89 -1.57
C VAL A 449 -17.86 -27.17 -1.14
N ARG A 450 -17.53 -27.27 0.15
CA ARG A 450 -16.32 -26.70 0.76
C ARG A 450 -15.71 -27.71 1.74
N ARG A 451 -14.42 -28.02 1.57
CA ARG A 451 -13.66 -29.03 2.35
C ARG A 451 -14.35 -30.41 2.39
N GLY A 452 -14.98 -30.82 1.28
CA GLY A 452 -15.68 -32.12 1.16
C GLY A 452 -17.02 -32.21 1.92
N ARG A 453 -17.53 -31.10 2.45
CA ARG A 453 -18.87 -30.97 3.06
C ARG A 453 -19.71 -29.98 2.24
N PRO A 454 -21.05 -29.99 2.35
CA PRO A 454 -21.88 -28.91 1.80
C PRO A 454 -21.40 -27.54 2.31
N ALA A 455 -21.38 -26.53 1.44
CA ALA A 455 -21.02 -25.18 1.87
C ALA A 455 -22.08 -24.60 2.82
N VAL A 456 -21.71 -23.58 3.61
CA VAL A 456 -22.59 -23.04 4.68
C VAL A 456 -23.90 -22.49 4.10
N HIS A 457 -23.86 -21.88 2.91
CA HIS A 457 -25.06 -21.41 2.22
C HIS A 457 -25.96 -22.57 1.76
N THR A 458 -25.39 -23.73 1.43
CA THR A 458 -26.10 -24.93 1.00
C THR A 458 -26.73 -25.66 2.19
N ALA A 459 -26.03 -25.71 3.33
CA ALA A 459 -26.49 -26.37 4.54
C ALA A 459 -27.52 -25.56 5.35
N TYR A 460 -27.42 -24.23 5.38
CA TYR A 460 -28.26 -23.35 6.23
C TYR A 460 -29.09 -22.32 5.46
N GLY A 461 -28.92 -22.22 4.14
CA GLY A 461 -29.50 -21.19 3.28
C GLY A 461 -28.65 -19.91 3.21
N PRO A 462 -28.61 -19.22 2.05
CA PRO A 462 -27.71 -18.09 1.82
C PRO A 462 -27.92 -16.92 2.78
N GLY A 463 -29.16 -16.62 3.17
CA GLY A 463 -29.44 -15.55 4.14
C GLY A 463 -28.84 -15.80 5.53
N LYS A 464 -28.85 -17.05 6.02
CA LYS A 464 -28.22 -17.40 7.30
C LYS A 464 -26.69 -17.41 7.18
N ALA A 465 -26.17 -17.93 6.08
CA ALA A 465 -24.73 -17.97 5.82
C ALA A 465 -24.12 -16.56 5.72
N LEU A 466 -24.78 -15.63 5.01
CA LEU A 466 -24.37 -14.22 4.93
C LEU A 466 -24.25 -13.57 6.32
N LEU A 467 -25.26 -13.75 7.16
CA LEU A 467 -25.28 -13.23 8.54
C LEU A 467 -24.23 -13.92 9.44
N ALA A 468 -24.00 -15.22 9.27
CA ALA A 468 -22.96 -15.95 9.99
C ALA A 468 -21.56 -15.44 9.62
N GLY A 469 -21.28 -15.22 8.33
CA GLY A 469 -20.03 -14.61 7.86
C GLY A 469 -19.82 -13.20 8.41
N ASN A 470 -20.88 -12.36 8.44
CA ASN A 470 -20.84 -11.04 9.07
C ASN A 470 -20.51 -11.13 10.57
N ALA A 471 -21.13 -12.06 11.30
CA ALA A 471 -20.88 -12.26 12.72
C ALA A 471 -19.44 -12.73 12.99
N LEU A 472 -18.87 -13.61 12.15
CA LEU A 472 -17.45 -13.99 12.23
C LEU A 472 -16.50 -12.80 11.97
N LEU A 473 -16.83 -11.93 11.02
CA LEU A 473 -16.08 -10.69 10.77
C LEU A 473 -16.16 -9.71 11.96
N PHE A 474 -17.29 -9.63 12.67
CA PHE A 474 -17.37 -8.88 13.92
C PHE A 474 -16.58 -9.55 15.07
N THR A 475 -16.54 -10.88 15.12
CA THR A 475 -15.74 -11.61 16.13
C THR A 475 -14.24 -11.41 15.95
N TRP A 476 -13.73 -11.16 14.73
CA TRP A 476 -12.34 -10.75 14.49
C TRP A 476 -11.96 -9.50 15.28
N PHE A 477 -12.80 -8.45 15.21
CA PHE A 477 -12.62 -7.22 15.97
C PHE A 477 -12.86 -7.43 17.48
N ARG A 478 -13.83 -8.28 17.85
CA ARG A 478 -14.11 -8.63 19.26
C ARG A 478 -12.90 -9.27 19.94
N GLY A 479 -12.15 -10.10 19.21
CA GLY A 479 -10.89 -10.70 19.68
C GLY A 479 -9.86 -9.67 20.18
N LEU A 480 -9.84 -8.45 19.66
CA LEU A 480 -8.96 -7.38 20.18
C LEU A 480 -9.45 -6.78 21.50
N ALA A 481 -10.76 -6.73 21.75
CA ALA A 481 -11.29 -6.32 23.05
C ALA A 481 -10.96 -7.39 24.12
N GLU A 482 -11.13 -8.67 23.77
CA GLU A 482 -10.79 -9.81 24.62
C GLU A 482 -9.27 -9.86 24.94
N CYS A 483 -8.39 -9.42 24.03
CA CYS A 483 -6.95 -9.24 24.33
C CYS A 483 -6.68 -8.12 25.35
N ALA A 484 -7.50 -7.05 25.36
CA ALA A 484 -7.39 -5.98 26.36
C ALA A 484 -7.80 -6.49 27.76
N GLU A 485 -8.80 -7.37 27.82
CA GLU A 485 -9.26 -8.04 29.05
C GLU A 485 -8.20 -9.01 29.58
N ARG A 486 -7.45 -9.68 28.70
CA ARG A 486 -6.23 -10.46 29.04
C ARG A 486 -4.96 -9.60 29.23
N GLY A 487 -5.11 -8.30 29.44
CA GLY A 487 -4.05 -7.40 29.93
C GLY A 487 -3.16 -6.73 28.88
N VAL A 488 -3.50 -6.78 27.59
CA VAL A 488 -2.76 -6.03 26.56
C VAL A 488 -3.08 -4.54 26.62
N ASP A 489 -2.06 -3.67 26.51
CA ASP A 489 -2.25 -2.22 26.57
C ASP A 489 -3.22 -1.69 25.50
N ARG A 490 -4.09 -0.76 25.91
CA ARG A 490 -5.20 -0.24 25.10
C ARG A 490 -4.76 0.57 23.88
N ARG A 491 -3.51 1.07 23.84
CA ARG A 491 -2.93 1.70 22.64
C ARG A 491 -2.54 0.64 21.61
N ARG A 492 -1.87 -0.45 22.02
CA ARG A 492 -1.57 -1.60 21.15
C ARG A 492 -2.86 -2.15 20.53
N ILE A 493 -3.93 -2.26 21.32
CA ILE A 493 -5.26 -2.64 20.84
C ILE A 493 -5.82 -1.65 19.80
N THR A 494 -5.64 -0.34 20.00
CA THR A 494 -6.10 0.70 19.05
C THR A 494 -5.29 0.69 17.73
N ASP A 495 -3.99 0.47 17.81
CA ASP A 495 -3.12 0.35 16.62
C ASP A 495 -3.39 -0.97 15.87
N ALA A 496 -3.60 -2.09 16.57
CA ALA A 496 -4.00 -3.37 15.99
C ALA A 496 -5.38 -3.29 15.32
N LEU A 497 -6.36 -2.62 15.94
CA LEU A 497 -7.68 -2.35 15.37
C LEU A 497 -7.57 -1.55 14.08
N SER A 498 -6.66 -0.58 14.02
CA SER A 498 -6.40 0.22 12.82
C SER A 498 -5.83 -0.63 11.67
N VAL A 499 -5.02 -1.65 11.99
CA VAL A 499 -4.52 -2.63 11.00
C VAL A 499 -5.63 -3.56 10.51
N GLN A 500 -6.42 -4.16 11.42
CA GLN A 500 -7.54 -5.03 11.03
C GLN A 500 -8.59 -4.30 10.19
N ALA A 501 -8.97 -3.08 10.59
CA ALA A 501 -9.97 -2.29 9.87
C ALA A 501 -9.50 -1.91 8.45
N ARG A 502 -8.20 -1.62 8.25
CA ARG A 502 -7.63 -1.45 6.91
C ARG A 502 -7.65 -2.75 6.12
N ALA A 503 -7.22 -3.86 6.72
CA ALA A 503 -7.17 -5.15 6.05
C ALA A 503 -8.56 -5.63 5.60
N GLY A 504 -9.60 -5.48 6.42
CA GLY A 504 -10.98 -5.77 6.03
C GLY A 504 -11.45 -4.97 4.81
N VAL A 505 -11.11 -3.68 4.73
CA VAL A 505 -11.43 -2.83 3.58
C VAL A 505 -10.66 -3.24 2.31
N GLU A 506 -9.39 -3.62 2.43
CA GLU A 506 -8.63 -4.12 1.27
C GLU A 506 -9.07 -5.52 0.82
N ILE A 507 -9.51 -6.42 1.71
CA ILE A 507 -10.10 -7.71 1.33
C ILE A 507 -11.34 -7.47 0.47
N CYS A 508 -12.28 -6.61 0.91
CA CYS A 508 -13.47 -6.28 0.13
C CYS A 508 -13.13 -5.60 -1.21
N ARG A 509 -12.00 -4.89 -1.32
CA ARG A 509 -11.51 -4.35 -2.61
C ARG A 509 -11.00 -5.46 -3.50
N GLY A 510 -10.13 -6.34 -2.98
CA GLY A 510 -9.61 -7.49 -3.73
C GLY A 510 -10.70 -8.42 -4.24
N MET A 511 -11.81 -8.58 -3.50
CA MET A 511 -13.00 -9.29 -3.99
C MET A 511 -13.70 -8.59 -5.16
N VAL A 512 -13.82 -7.26 -5.13
CA VAL A 512 -14.36 -6.47 -6.25
C VAL A 512 -13.41 -6.50 -7.46
N ASP A 513 -12.10 -6.44 -7.22
CA ASP A 513 -11.07 -6.55 -8.27
C ASP A 513 -11.11 -7.94 -8.93
N GLU A 514 -11.20 -9.03 -8.14
CA GLU A 514 -11.35 -10.41 -8.64
C GLU A 514 -12.64 -10.61 -9.46
N LEU A 515 -13.77 -10.07 -9.00
CA LEU A 515 -15.04 -10.10 -9.73
C LEU A 515 -14.98 -9.29 -11.03
N ALA A 516 -14.22 -8.19 -11.07
CA ALA A 516 -14.03 -7.38 -12.28
C ALA A 516 -13.07 -8.05 -13.29
N MET A 517 -12.14 -8.88 -12.82
CA MET A 517 -11.24 -9.68 -13.68
C MET A 517 -11.92 -10.90 -14.31
N ALA A 518 -13.09 -11.34 -13.83
CA ALA A 518 -13.78 -12.51 -14.37
C ALA A 518 -14.17 -12.31 -15.85
N GLY A 519 -13.59 -13.12 -16.73
CA GLY A 519 -13.70 -13.01 -18.18
C GLY A 519 -12.76 -11.99 -18.84
N ASP A 520 -12.07 -11.12 -18.10
CA ASP A 520 -11.09 -10.18 -18.67
C ASP A 520 -9.71 -10.82 -18.80
N LEU A 521 -9.46 -11.40 -19.98
CA LEU A 521 -8.15 -11.94 -20.38
C LEU A 521 -7.11 -10.86 -20.74
N GLY A 522 -7.46 -9.57 -20.68
CA GLY A 522 -6.58 -8.45 -20.97
C GLY A 522 -5.95 -7.78 -19.75
N CYS A 523 -6.37 -8.13 -18.52
CA CYS A 523 -5.95 -7.45 -17.30
C CYS A 523 -4.44 -7.58 -16.97
N GLY A 524 -3.79 -8.65 -17.41
CA GLY A 524 -2.34 -8.88 -17.23
C GLY A 524 -1.92 -9.31 -15.82
N THR A 525 -0.70 -9.83 -15.70
CA THR A 525 -0.18 -10.36 -14.42
C THR A 525 -0.06 -9.31 -13.30
N ASP A 526 0.20 -8.03 -13.62
CA ASP A 526 0.26 -6.95 -12.62
C ASP A 526 -1.10 -6.71 -11.93
N ALA A 527 -2.21 -6.72 -12.67
CA ALA A 527 -3.55 -6.56 -12.08
C ALA A 527 -3.89 -7.73 -11.15
N TYR A 528 -3.55 -8.95 -11.56
CA TYR A 528 -3.65 -10.13 -10.70
C TYR A 528 -2.83 -9.99 -9.42
N LEU A 529 -1.58 -9.52 -9.50
CA LEU A 529 -0.71 -9.41 -8.32
C LEU A 529 -1.22 -8.36 -7.33
N ASP A 530 -1.82 -7.27 -7.81
CA ASP A 530 -2.44 -6.25 -6.95
C ASP A 530 -3.77 -6.75 -6.35
N MET A 531 -4.56 -7.56 -7.09
CA MET A 531 -5.73 -8.28 -6.56
C MET A 531 -5.34 -9.30 -5.47
N ALA A 532 -4.37 -10.18 -5.76
CA ALA A 532 -3.89 -11.21 -4.82
C ALA A 532 -3.29 -10.59 -3.54
N ARG A 533 -2.62 -9.44 -3.67
CA ARG A 533 -2.17 -8.62 -2.55
C ARG A 533 -3.33 -8.15 -1.67
N ARG A 534 -4.42 -7.64 -2.28
CA ARG A 534 -5.60 -7.09 -1.58
C ARG A 534 -6.50 -8.17 -0.98
N LYS A 535 -6.81 -9.23 -1.72
CA LYS A 535 -7.68 -10.34 -1.27
C LYS A 535 -6.99 -11.21 -0.23
N THR A 536 -5.84 -11.79 -0.58
CA THR A 536 -5.22 -12.86 0.22
C THR A 536 -4.07 -12.37 1.08
N ALA A 537 -3.15 -11.57 0.52
CA ALA A 537 -1.91 -11.24 1.22
C ALA A 537 -2.10 -10.26 2.39
N VAL A 538 -3.02 -9.28 2.26
CA VAL A 538 -3.25 -8.28 3.32
C VAL A 538 -3.68 -8.91 4.64
N LEU A 539 -4.40 -10.03 4.62
CA LEU A 539 -4.85 -10.72 5.84
C LEU A 539 -3.70 -11.46 6.54
N LEU A 540 -2.72 -11.98 5.80
CA LEU A 540 -1.51 -12.59 6.35
C LEU A 540 -0.52 -11.53 6.85
N ALA A 541 -0.36 -10.43 6.10
CA ALA A 541 0.40 -9.26 6.53
C ALA A 541 -0.17 -8.68 7.83
N ALA A 542 -1.49 -8.52 7.92
CA ALA A 542 -2.19 -8.06 9.10
C ALA A 542 -2.05 -9.03 10.28
N ALA A 543 -2.10 -10.36 10.07
CA ALA A 543 -1.90 -11.33 11.13
C ALA A 543 -0.51 -11.20 11.77
N CYS A 544 0.55 -11.13 10.94
CA CYS A 544 1.91 -10.97 11.42
C CYS A 544 2.13 -9.62 12.10
N ARG A 545 1.60 -8.53 11.51
CA ARG A 545 1.72 -7.18 12.06
C ARG A 545 0.96 -7.00 13.37
N VAL A 546 -0.26 -7.54 13.49
CA VAL A 546 -1.01 -7.50 14.75
C VAL A 546 -0.28 -8.29 15.83
N GLY A 547 0.26 -9.46 15.52
CA GLY A 547 1.09 -10.21 16.47
C GLY A 547 2.27 -9.37 17.02
N ALA A 548 2.97 -8.66 16.13
CA ALA A 548 4.03 -7.74 16.51
C ALA A 548 3.54 -6.54 17.36
N ILE A 549 2.39 -5.95 17.04
CA ILE A 549 1.80 -4.83 17.79
C ILE A 549 1.39 -5.26 19.21
N LEU A 550 0.77 -6.43 19.37
CA LEU A 550 0.37 -6.94 20.69
C LEU A 550 1.60 -7.20 21.59
N ALA A 551 2.70 -7.65 20.98
CA ALA A 551 4.01 -7.85 21.59
C ALA A 551 4.84 -6.56 21.83
N ASP A 552 4.26 -5.36 21.63
CA ASP A 552 4.93 -4.05 21.77
C ASP A 552 6.15 -3.83 20.86
N ALA A 553 6.24 -4.56 19.76
CA ALA A 553 7.42 -4.55 18.90
C ALA A 553 7.69 -3.16 18.29
N PRO A 554 8.98 -2.77 18.13
CA PRO A 554 9.37 -1.57 17.39
C PRO A 554 8.72 -1.49 15.99
N PRO A 555 8.39 -0.29 15.47
CA PRO A 555 7.66 -0.15 14.20
C PRO A 555 8.34 -0.80 12.99
N ASP A 556 9.67 -0.83 12.94
CA ASP A 556 10.45 -1.53 11.92
C ASP A 556 10.25 -3.05 11.99
N VAL A 557 10.21 -3.65 13.19
CA VAL A 557 9.88 -5.06 13.39
C VAL A 557 8.44 -5.36 12.95
N GLN A 558 7.50 -4.46 13.25
CA GLN A 558 6.12 -4.57 12.76
C GLN A 558 6.03 -4.50 11.23
N ASP A 559 6.73 -3.55 10.60
CA ASP A 559 6.76 -3.39 9.14
C ASP A 559 7.43 -4.58 8.45
N ARG A 560 8.50 -5.13 9.04
CA ARG A 560 9.19 -6.33 8.54
C ARG A 560 8.32 -7.58 8.64
N LEU A 561 7.63 -7.80 9.76
CA LEU A 561 6.69 -8.92 9.89
C LEU A 561 5.46 -8.74 8.98
N SER A 562 5.00 -7.51 8.77
CA SER A 562 3.98 -7.18 7.77
C SER A 562 4.45 -7.55 6.35
N ALA A 563 5.69 -7.21 5.97
CA ALA A 563 6.27 -7.51 4.67
C ALA A 563 6.51 -9.02 4.45
N TYR A 564 6.92 -9.75 5.50
CA TYR A 564 6.98 -11.21 5.50
C TYR A 564 5.59 -11.83 5.21
N GLY A 565 4.56 -11.39 5.94
CA GLY A 565 3.19 -11.91 5.76
C GLY A 565 2.59 -11.57 4.39
N GLU A 566 2.90 -10.40 3.84
CA GLU A 566 2.47 -10.02 2.48
C GLU A 566 3.16 -10.89 1.42
N ALA A 567 4.49 -11.01 1.47
CA ALA A 567 5.24 -11.80 0.51
C ALA A 567 4.86 -13.30 0.59
N LEU A 568 4.64 -13.83 1.79
CA LEU A 568 4.12 -15.18 1.98
C LEU A 568 2.70 -15.33 1.40
N GLY A 569 1.83 -14.34 1.55
CA GLY A 569 0.46 -14.39 1.04
C GLY A 569 0.35 -14.35 -0.48
N ILE A 570 1.19 -13.58 -1.15
CA ILE A 570 1.27 -13.60 -2.63
C ILE A 570 1.84 -14.94 -3.10
N ALA A 571 2.89 -15.46 -2.45
CA ALA A 571 3.41 -16.80 -2.73
C ALA A 571 2.35 -17.90 -2.48
N PHE A 572 1.48 -17.74 -1.49
CA PHE A 572 0.42 -18.69 -1.17
C PHE A 572 -0.67 -18.68 -2.24
N GLN A 573 -1.16 -17.51 -2.66
CA GLN A 573 -2.18 -17.41 -3.70
C GLN A 573 -1.71 -18.03 -5.03
N ILE A 574 -0.47 -17.71 -5.47
CA ILE A 574 0.09 -18.29 -6.70
C ILE A 574 0.27 -19.83 -6.61
N ARG A 575 0.45 -20.38 -5.40
CA ARG A 575 0.51 -21.83 -5.16
C ARG A 575 -0.88 -22.46 -5.21
N ASP A 576 -1.89 -21.81 -4.63
CA ASP A 576 -3.28 -22.28 -4.69
C ASP A 576 -3.79 -22.29 -6.15
N ASP A 577 -3.54 -21.22 -6.92
CA ASP A 577 -3.81 -21.13 -8.37
C ASP A 577 -3.13 -22.23 -9.21
N LEU A 578 -2.03 -22.82 -8.73
CA LEU A 578 -1.31 -23.89 -9.41
C LEU A 578 -1.90 -25.28 -9.15
N ILE A 579 -2.52 -25.52 -7.99
CA ILE A 579 -3.00 -26.85 -7.57
C ILE A 579 -4.02 -27.44 -8.58
N PRO A 580 -5.03 -26.70 -9.09
CA PRO A 580 -6.00 -27.20 -10.07
C PRO A 580 -5.42 -27.77 -11.38
N TYR A 581 -4.19 -27.39 -11.73
CA TYR A 581 -3.53 -27.81 -12.99
C TYR A 581 -2.39 -28.81 -12.77
N LEU A 582 -1.98 -29.06 -11.51
CA LEU A 582 -0.87 -29.97 -11.17
C LEU A 582 -1.32 -31.39 -10.79
N ALA A 583 -2.62 -31.61 -10.54
CA ALA A 583 -3.16 -32.90 -10.09
C ALA A 583 -4.41 -33.35 -10.89
N PRO A 584 -4.60 -34.67 -11.12
CA PRO A 584 -5.78 -35.17 -11.84
C PRO A 584 -7.14 -35.04 -11.13
N GLY A 585 -7.19 -34.66 -9.84
CA GLY A 585 -8.43 -34.63 -9.04
C GLY A 585 -8.56 -33.40 -8.10
N ASP A 586 -9.60 -33.39 -7.28
CA ASP A 586 -9.95 -32.26 -6.41
C ASP A 586 -8.95 -32.04 -5.26
N GLY A 587 -8.13 -30.99 -5.38
CA GLY A 587 -7.23 -30.52 -4.32
C GLY A 587 -7.94 -29.66 -3.28
N ASP A 588 -7.60 -29.85 -2.00
CA ASP A 588 -8.08 -29.07 -0.84
C ASP A 588 -9.62 -28.95 -0.65
N GLY A 589 -10.42 -29.67 -1.44
CA GLY A 589 -11.87 -29.78 -1.27
C GLY A 589 -12.68 -28.55 -1.69
N LYS A 590 -12.17 -27.76 -2.64
CA LYS A 590 -12.98 -26.94 -3.57
C LYS A 590 -13.07 -27.72 -4.89
N PRO A 591 -14.16 -27.67 -5.68
CA PRO A 591 -14.19 -28.30 -6.99
C PRO A 591 -13.06 -27.79 -7.89
N ALA A 592 -12.20 -28.67 -8.42
CA ALA A 592 -10.99 -28.30 -9.16
C ALA A 592 -11.27 -27.46 -10.42
N ALA A 593 -12.49 -27.56 -10.96
CA ALA A 593 -12.92 -26.78 -12.12
C ALA A 593 -13.55 -25.41 -11.76
N SER A 594 -13.64 -25.03 -10.47
CA SER A 594 -14.35 -23.80 -10.03
C SER A 594 -13.86 -22.53 -10.73
N ASP A 595 -12.55 -22.34 -10.86
CA ASP A 595 -12.02 -21.09 -11.45
C ASP A 595 -12.23 -21.03 -12.98
N VAL A 596 -12.20 -22.18 -13.67
CA VAL A 596 -12.58 -22.29 -15.09
C VAL A 596 -14.09 -22.10 -15.27
N ARG A 597 -14.91 -22.75 -14.42
CA ARG A 597 -16.37 -22.58 -14.36
C ARG A 597 -16.76 -21.12 -14.15
N ASN A 598 -15.99 -20.37 -13.35
CA ASN A 598 -16.25 -18.97 -13.03
C ASN A 598 -15.50 -17.98 -13.94
N GLY A 599 -14.78 -18.46 -14.97
CA GLY A 599 -14.11 -17.62 -15.96
C GLY A 599 -12.94 -16.80 -15.41
N ARG A 600 -12.29 -17.24 -14.33
CA ARG A 600 -11.21 -16.51 -13.65
C ARG A 600 -9.87 -16.64 -14.39
N PRO A 601 -9.20 -15.54 -14.76
CA PRO A 601 -7.83 -15.56 -15.25
C PRO A 601 -6.84 -15.74 -14.08
N THR A 602 -6.59 -16.98 -13.69
CA THR A 602 -5.58 -17.35 -12.66
C THR A 602 -4.16 -16.98 -13.11
N TYR A 603 -3.21 -16.87 -12.17
CA TYR A 603 -1.85 -16.41 -12.48
C TYR A 603 -1.15 -17.17 -13.63
N PRO A 604 -1.15 -18.53 -13.69
CA PRO A 604 -0.53 -19.23 -14.80
C PRO A 604 -1.27 -19.00 -16.13
N VAL A 605 -2.59 -18.76 -16.12
CA VAL A 605 -3.36 -18.42 -17.34
C VAL A 605 -2.91 -17.08 -17.91
N LEU A 606 -2.68 -16.07 -17.07
CA LEU A 606 -2.17 -14.77 -17.51
C LEU A 606 -0.73 -14.86 -18.06
N LEU A 607 0.17 -15.57 -17.37
CA LEU A 607 1.54 -15.82 -17.85
C LEU A 607 1.58 -16.56 -19.20
N ALA A 608 0.65 -17.50 -19.42
CA ALA A 608 0.50 -18.16 -20.71
C ALA A 608 -0.03 -17.20 -21.78
N LEU A 609 -1.00 -16.34 -21.46
CA LEU A 609 -1.55 -15.36 -22.41
C LEU A 609 -0.56 -14.27 -22.81
N GLU A 610 0.35 -13.88 -21.93
CA GLU A 610 1.44 -12.93 -22.20
C GLU A 610 2.46 -13.51 -23.19
N SER A 611 2.78 -14.80 -23.08
CA SER A 611 3.79 -15.50 -23.89
C SER A 611 3.25 -16.24 -25.13
N ALA A 612 1.94 -16.48 -25.21
CA ALA A 612 1.30 -17.26 -26.28
C ALA A 612 1.31 -16.59 -27.67
N ASP A 613 1.40 -17.44 -28.70
CA ASP A 613 1.05 -17.09 -30.07
C ASP A 613 -0.48 -16.94 -30.28
N GLY A 614 -0.90 -16.60 -31.51
CA GLY A 614 -2.32 -16.41 -31.83
C GLY A 614 -3.19 -17.67 -31.67
N ALA A 615 -2.64 -18.87 -31.91
CA ALA A 615 -3.36 -20.14 -31.80
C ALA A 615 -3.49 -20.56 -30.34
N THR A 616 -2.40 -20.55 -29.56
CA THR A 616 -2.42 -20.84 -28.13
C THR A 616 -3.26 -19.82 -27.37
N ARG A 617 -3.19 -18.52 -27.70
CA ARG A 617 -4.04 -17.47 -27.10
C ARG A 617 -5.52 -17.69 -27.42
N SER A 618 -5.85 -18.18 -28.62
CA SER A 618 -7.22 -18.56 -28.98
C SER A 618 -7.70 -19.79 -28.20
N ALA A 619 -6.86 -20.82 -28.09
CA ALA A 619 -7.18 -22.05 -27.35
C ALA A 619 -7.38 -21.81 -25.84
N ILE A 620 -6.53 -20.99 -25.21
CA ILE A 620 -6.68 -20.57 -23.80
C ILE A 620 -7.99 -19.79 -23.63
N ARG A 621 -8.28 -18.84 -24.53
CA ARG A 621 -9.54 -18.08 -24.48
C ARG A 621 -10.74 -19.01 -24.59
N GLN A 622 -10.76 -19.91 -25.57
CA GLN A 622 -11.83 -20.89 -25.75
C GLN A 622 -12.01 -21.76 -24.50
N ALA A 623 -10.92 -22.27 -23.91
CA ALA A 623 -10.94 -23.08 -22.70
C ALA A 623 -11.42 -22.34 -21.44
N LEU A 624 -11.38 -21.00 -21.40
CA LEU A 624 -11.95 -20.22 -20.29
C LEU A 624 -13.38 -19.73 -20.57
N THR A 625 -13.77 -19.56 -21.83
CA THR A 625 -15.15 -19.13 -22.21
C THR A 625 -16.12 -20.31 -22.42
N ASP A 626 -15.62 -21.50 -22.74
CA ASP A 626 -16.44 -22.71 -22.91
C ASP A 626 -16.83 -23.29 -21.55
N ARG A 627 -18.01 -22.90 -21.07
CA ARG A 627 -18.59 -23.34 -19.79
C ARG A 627 -19.43 -24.62 -19.92
N THR A 628 -19.42 -25.30 -21.07
CA THR A 628 -20.26 -26.51 -21.31
C THR A 628 -19.76 -27.74 -20.53
N ASP A 629 -18.44 -27.94 -20.49
CA ASP A 629 -17.77 -28.91 -19.62
C ASP A 629 -16.54 -28.26 -18.96
N PRO A 630 -16.70 -27.64 -17.78
CA PRO A 630 -15.59 -27.05 -17.02
C PRO A 630 -14.52 -28.06 -16.60
N ALA A 631 -14.84 -29.35 -16.49
CA ALA A 631 -13.88 -30.37 -16.07
C ALA A 631 -12.93 -30.75 -17.22
N ALA A 632 -13.45 -30.99 -18.42
CA ALA A 632 -12.63 -31.16 -19.61
C ALA A 632 -11.91 -29.86 -20.00
N ALA A 633 -12.55 -28.69 -19.84
CA ALA A 633 -11.92 -27.40 -20.07
C ALA A 633 -10.72 -27.16 -19.14
N ARG A 634 -10.81 -27.51 -17.85
CA ARG A 634 -9.67 -27.51 -16.91
C ARG A 634 -8.51 -28.39 -17.37
N LEU A 635 -8.79 -29.60 -17.86
CA LEU A 635 -7.75 -30.53 -18.32
C LEU A 635 -7.04 -29.94 -19.56
N ARG A 636 -7.78 -29.48 -20.57
CA ARG A 636 -7.24 -28.78 -21.75
C ARG A 636 -6.42 -27.55 -21.35
N MET A 637 -6.89 -26.78 -20.36
CA MET A 637 -6.15 -25.65 -19.81
C MET A 637 -4.81 -26.12 -19.21
N GLY A 638 -4.80 -27.13 -18.34
CA GLY A 638 -3.57 -27.66 -17.75
C GLY A 638 -2.52 -28.09 -18.78
N GLU A 639 -2.95 -28.71 -19.89
CA GLU A 639 -2.09 -29.06 -21.02
C GLU A 639 -1.50 -27.81 -21.71
N LEU A 640 -2.32 -26.80 -22.02
CA LEU A 640 -1.88 -25.54 -22.61
C LEU A 640 -0.91 -24.77 -21.71
N LEU A 641 -1.20 -24.66 -20.41
CA LEU A 641 -0.34 -23.99 -19.43
C LEU A 641 1.00 -24.71 -19.20
N SER A 642 1.00 -26.05 -19.35
CA SER A 642 2.22 -26.87 -19.32
C SER A 642 3.06 -26.66 -20.58
N ALA A 643 2.44 -26.71 -21.76
CA ALA A 643 3.11 -26.50 -23.05
C ALA A 643 3.68 -25.09 -23.20
N ALA A 644 2.99 -24.05 -22.69
CA ALA A 644 3.48 -22.67 -22.64
C ALA A 644 4.54 -22.43 -21.55
N GLY A 645 4.88 -23.43 -20.72
CA GLY A 645 5.82 -23.28 -19.59
C GLY A 645 5.31 -22.43 -18.42
N ALA A 646 4.08 -21.91 -18.50
CA ALA A 646 3.51 -20.99 -17.52
C ALA A 646 3.36 -21.60 -16.12
N LEU A 647 3.11 -22.91 -16.02
CA LEU A 647 3.12 -23.62 -14.73
C LEU A 647 4.49 -23.60 -14.03
N ALA A 648 5.59 -23.54 -14.80
CA ALA A 648 6.94 -23.40 -14.25
C ALA A 648 7.23 -21.93 -13.88
N ALA A 649 6.88 -20.97 -14.74
CA ALA A 649 7.04 -19.54 -14.46
C ALA A 649 6.27 -19.10 -13.19
N ALA A 650 5.02 -19.53 -13.03
CA ALA A 650 4.23 -19.27 -11.82
C ALA A 650 4.87 -19.87 -10.55
N ARG A 651 5.46 -21.07 -10.65
CA ARG A 651 6.20 -21.68 -9.52
C ARG A 651 7.43 -20.85 -9.15
N THR A 652 8.22 -20.43 -10.13
CA THR A 652 9.40 -19.57 -9.91
C THR A 652 9.00 -18.23 -9.29
N ALA A 653 7.88 -17.62 -9.71
CA ALA A 653 7.35 -16.41 -9.09
C ALA A 653 6.99 -16.64 -7.61
N ALA A 654 6.25 -17.70 -7.28
CA ALA A 654 5.91 -18.05 -5.90
C ALA A 654 7.15 -18.35 -5.02
N GLU A 655 8.20 -18.91 -5.60
CA GLU A 655 9.49 -19.15 -4.92
C GLU A 655 10.30 -17.86 -4.72
N GLY A 656 10.21 -16.91 -5.66
CA GLY A 656 10.73 -15.54 -5.51
C GLY A 656 10.03 -14.79 -4.37
N TYR A 657 8.71 -14.82 -4.30
CA TYR A 657 7.94 -14.26 -3.18
C TYR A 657 8.25 -14.96 -1.85
N GLY A 658 8.38 -16.29 -1.83
CA GLY A 658 8.84 -17.03 -0.65
C GLY A 658 10.26 -16.67 -0.20
N THR A 659 11.13 -16.25 -1.13
CA THR A 659 12.48 -15.75 -0.84
C THR A 659 12.43 -14.35 -0.22
N ARG A 660 11.61 -13.46 -0.78
CA ARG A 660 11.34 -12.11 -0.21
C ARG A 660 10.78 -12.21 1.22
N ALA A 661 9.91 -13.18 1.48
CA ALA A 661 9.41 -13.46 2.83
C ALA A 661 10.56 -13.81 3.79
N ARG A 662 11.47 -14.73 3.43
CA ARG A 662 12.64 -15.06 4.27
C ARG A 662 13.53 -13.86 4.55
N GLN A 663 13.78 -13.02 3.55
CA GLN A 663 14.63 -11.84 3.68
C GLN A 663 14.10 -10.84 4.72
N ALA A 664 12.77 -10.64 4.81
CA ALA A 664 12.18 -9.77 5.82
C ALA A 664 12.45 -10.24 7.28
N LEU A 665 12.62 -11.55 7.50
CA LEU A 665 12.94 -12.18 8.79
C LEU A 665 14.45 -12.20 9.14
N HIS A 666 15.32 -11.60 8.32
CA HIS A 666 16.78 -11.64 8.52
C HIS A 666 17.22 -10.71 9.67
N GLY A 667 17.75 -11.26 10.77
CA GLY A 667 18.07 -10.45 11.95
C GLY A 667 16.81 -9.98 12.70
N LEU A 668 15.89 -10.91 12.95
CA LEU A 668 14.98 -10.87 14.11
C LEU A 668 15.53 -11.87 15.17
N PRO A 669 15.17 -11.74 16.46
CA PRO A 669 15.68 -12.63 17.51
C PRO A 669 15.36 -14.11 17.25
N GLU A 670 16.38 -14.96 17.34
CA GLU A 670 16.24 -16.39 17.08
C GLU A 670 15.36 -17.07 18.14
N SER A 671 14.34 -17.80 17.67
CA SER A 671 13.38 -18.49 18.51
C SER A 671 12.76 -19.69 17.78
N PRO A 672 12.12 -20.64 18.51
CA PRO A 672 11.33 -21.70 17.89
C PRO A 672 10.20 -21.14 17.00
N HIS A 673 9.65 -19.97 17.36
CA HIS A 673 8.56 -19.34 16.62
C HIS A 673 9.06 -18.64 15.34
N LEU A 674 10.19 -17.91 15.38
CA LEU A 674 10.82 -17.38 14.16
C LEU A 674 11.26 -18.50 13.20
N SER A 675 11.77 -19.61 13.76
CA SER A 675 12.11 -20.82 12.99
C SER A 675 10.88 -21.40 12.28
N ALA A 676 9.73 -21.48 12.96
CA ALA A 676 8.48 -21.93 12.36
C ALA A 676 7.99 -20.99 11.23
N LEU A 677 8.12 -19.66 11.39
CA LEU A 677 7.82 -18.69 10.32
C LEU A 677 8.69 -18.92 9.08
N ARG A 678 9.99 -19.20 9.26
CA ARG A 678 10.90 -19.53 8.15
C ARG A 678 10.51 -20.82 7.44
N LEU A 679 10.08 -21.86 8.17
CA LEU A 679 9.64 -23.13 7.58
C LEU A 679 8.43 -22.99 6.65
N LEU A 680 7.50 -22.07 6.92
CA LEU A 680 6.34 -21.80 6.05
C LEU A 680 6.73 -21.30 4.65
N THR A 681 7.95 -20.79 4.47
CA THR A 681 8.45 -20.28 3.17
C THR A 681 9.09 -21.34 2.27
N ARG A 682 9.16 -22.62 2.71
CA ARG A 682 9.83 -23.70 1.95
C ARG A 682 9.28 -23.79 0.50
N PRO A 683 10.12 -24.14 -0.50
CA PRO A 683 9.67 -24.37 -1.88
C PRO A 683 8.63 -25.49 -1.97
N LEU A 684 7.90 -25.54 -3.09
CA LEU A 684 7.12 -26.73 -3.42
C LEU A 684 8.09 -27.86 -3.84
N PRO A 685 7.83 -29.13 -3.46
CA PRO A 685 8.58 -30.24 -4.02
C PRO A 685 8.43 -30.26 -5.56
N ALA A 686 9.50 -30.63 -6.26
CA ALA A 686 9.47 -30.79 -7.70
C ALA A 686 8.49 -31.92 -8.09
N ALA A 687 7.74 -31.72 -9.16
CA ALA A 687 6.83 -32.73 -9.68
C ALA A 687 7.64 -33.94 -10.19
N ARG A 688 7.67 -35.02 -9.41
CA ARG A 688 8.27 -36.29 -9.84
C ARG A 688 7.46 -36.80 -11.04
N ARG A 689 8.12 -37.11 -12.17
CA ARG A 689 7.49 -37.87 -13.24
C ARG A 689 6.94 -39.17 -12.66
N ALA A 690 5.65 -39.40 -12.78
CA ALA A 690 5.00 -40.61 -12.27
C ALA A 690 5.47 -41.82 -13.09
N GLY A 691 6.37 -42.62 -12.53
CA GLY A 691 6.63 -43.97 -13.03
C GLY A 691 5.42 -44.87 -12.72
N PRO A 692 5.05 -45.80 -13.60
CA PRO A 692 3.91 -46.68 -13.38
C PRO A 692 4.13 -47.54 -12.13
N GLY A 693 3.21 -47.44 -11.16
CA GLY A 693 3.20 -48.27 -9.94
C GLY A 693 3.65 -47.59 -8.64
N ALA A 694 4.12 -46.34 -8.65
CA ALA A 694 4.37 -45.60 -7.41
C ALA A 694 3.06 -44.99 -6.85
N PRO A 695 2.69 -45.24 -5.58
CA PRO A 695 1.50 -44.61 -4.99
C PRO A 695 1.70 -43.10 -4.87
N ALA A 696 0.65 -42.34 -5.15
CA ALA A 696 0.66 -40.89 -4.98
C ALA A 696 0.84 -40.55 -3.49
N THR A 697 1.94 -39.87 -3.14
CA THR A 697 2.18 -39.39 -1.78
C THR A 697 1.26 -38.22 -1.49
N SER A 698 0.09 -38.50 -0.91
CA SER A 698 -0.75 -37.47 -0.30
C SER A 698 0.01 -36.75 0.81
N TRP A 699 -0.24 -35.46 0.93
CA TRP A 699 0.15 -34.70 2.12
C TRP A 699 -0.90 -34.96 3.20
N GLU A 700 -0.51 -35.61 4.30
CA GLU A 700 -1.37 -35.80 5.47
C GLU A 700 -0.60 -35.55 6.78
N PRO A 701 -0.95 -34.51 7.55
CA PRO A 701 -0.88 -34.54 9.01
C PRO A 701 -2.20 -35.16 9.51
N GLY A 702 -2.12 -36.37 10.07
CA GLY A 702 -3.27 -37.26 10.22
C GLY A 702 -4.44 -36.70 11.04
N ALA A 703 -5.63 -36.68 10.44
CA ALA A 703 -6.90 -36.55 11.15
C ALA A 703 -7.32 -37.91 11.72
N GLY A 704 -7.69 -37.97 13.00
CA GLY A 704 -8.14 -39.21 13.64
C GLY A 704 -9.43 -39.75 13.00
N ARG A 705 -9.48 -41.05 12.71
CA ARG A 705 -10.70 -41.70 12.20
C ARG A 705 -11.81 -41.67 13.24
N ALA A 706 -12.82 -40.82 13.03
CA ALA A 706 -14.11 -40.97 13.69
C ALA A 706 -14.78 -42.27 13.20
N PRO A 707 -15.42 -43.06 14.08
CA PRO A 707 -16.12 -44.27 13.68
C PRO A 707 -17.40 -43.94 12.89
N ALA A 708 -17.74 -44.75 11.90
CA ALA A 708 -18.94 -44.56 11.10
C ALA A 708 -20.23 -44.74 11.93
N PRO A 709 -21.26 -43.90 11.75
CA PRO A 709 -22.57 -44.13 12.35
C PRO A 709 -23.19 -45.40 11.78
N ARG A 710 -23.80 -46.21 12.64
CA ARG A 710 -24.58 -47.38 12.21
C ARG A 710 -25.91 -46.91 11.62
N HIS A 711 -26.37 -47.59 10.57
CA HIS A 711 -27.75 -47.43 10.10
C HIS A 711 -28.74 -47.78 11.22
N GLY A 712 -29.81 -46.99 11.31
CA GLY A 712 -31.00 -47.28 12.12
C GLY A 712 -32.21 -46.74 11.37
N ASP A 713 -33.19 -47.60 11.13
CA ASP A 713 -34.39 -47.29 10.34
C ASP A 713 -35.34 -46.34 11.08
N GLY A 714 -36.02 -45.45 10.35
CA GLY A 714 -36.96 -44.50 10.96
C GLY A 714 -37.34 -43.30 10.08
N ALA A 715 -37.98 -43.55 8.94
CA ALA A 715 -38.59 -42.48 8.15
C ALA A 715 -40.00 -42.12 8.67
N PRO A 716 -40.34 -40.81 8.73
CA PRO A 716 -41.72 -40.35 8.71
C PRO A 716 -42.05 -39.54 7.44
N GLU A 717 -43.26 -39.71 6.92
CA GLU A 717 -43.75 -39.07 5.68
C GLU A 717 -44.03 -37.56 5.82
N PRO A 718 -44.00 -36.79 4.71
CA PRO A 718 -44.26 -35.35 4.74
C PRO A 718 -45.75 -35.02 4.97
N ARG A 719 -46.06 -34.28 6.03
CA ARG A 719 -47.38 -33.66 6.20
C ARG A 719 -47.49 -32.38 5.39
N GLN A 720 -48.47 -32.34 4.50
CA GLN A 720 -48.90 -31.12 3.82
C GLN A 720 -49.46 -30.11 4.84
N GLY A 721 -49.11 -28.83 4.71
CA GLY A 721 -49.62 -27.75 5.54
C GLY A 721 -49.54 -26.43 4.81
N ALA A 722 -50.68 -25.90 4.37
CA ALA A 722 -50.73 -24.63 3.65
C ALA A 722 -50.55 -23.45 4.62
N GLY A 723 -49.58 -22.57 4.33
CA GLY A 723 -49.33 -21.33 5.07
C GLY A 723 -49.07 -20.17 4.10
N ARG A 724 -49.78 -19.06 4.28
CA ARG A 724 -49.63 -17.87 3.41
C ARG A 724 -48.30 -17.16 3.67
N ALA A 725 -47.68 -16.67 2.61
CA ALA A 725 -46.65 -15.64 2.72
C ALA A 725 -47.27 -14.29 3.10
N PRO A 726 -46.65 -13.50 4.00
CA PRO A 726 -46.95 -12.08 4.17
C PRO A 726 -46.06 -11.24 3.24
N GLU A 727 -46.68 -10.37 2.45
CA GLU A 727 -45.99 -9.31 1.73
C GLU A 727 -45.55 -8.21 2.73
N TYR A 728 -44.38 -7.61 2.51
CA TYR A 728 -43.94 -6.40 3.22
C TYR A 728 -43.86 -5.23 2.23
N PRO A 729 -44.58 -4.12 2.46
CA PRO A 729 -44.62 -2.98 1.54
C PRO A 729 -43.48 -1.98 1.78
N HIS A 730 -42.89 -1.52 0.67
CA HIS A 730 -42.10 -0.29 0.46
C HIS A 730 -40.94 0.03 1.43
#